data_AF-A0A2T1DT44-F1
#
_entry.id   AF-A0A2T1DT44-F1
#
_cell.length_a   1.000
_cell.length_b   1.000
_cell.length_c   1.000
_cell.angle_alpha   90.00
_cell.angle_beta   90.00
_cell.angle_gamma   90.00
#
_symmetry.space_group_name_H-M   'P 1'
#
loop_
_entity.id
_entity.type
_entity.pdbx_description
1 polymer ?
#
loop_
_entity_poly.entity_id
_entity_poly.type
_entity_poly.pdbx_seq_one_letter_code
_entity_poly.pdbx_strand_id
1 'polypeptide(L)'
;MTATGATPFWDLLGGVFRLHLEAFQQIANLPGVWSSLLVVLFAGLSLGVGQSIILFINRVKPVRFVLSLLLNAILFTVGFLFLVLSTWLICRVPWSVKVPFTTLIKVLGFSYAPQLFSFLGALPYAGLPVLNLLSVWRLLAAVVGFAAAAQVTGATAFSYVAFGWLALQLLENSIGQPIAKLGQAIADRVAGVNLVEKQSELADRVQAGRGVASPMLAATQTTVPEMNQLVQAAGRSAPETAQAVAPAVVSNKESTTITITQRTDVADPLVQLDHKPSGLPQQLKLLLSLLAMAIVFMAIALLLRPIRESLFGWHNNLPKLFRLILDLVWIGVIAVVFAGMLAPLETLGWWAGWYGDDVDTSQTAVNVAKASPSDASISRYVVYLDGVGQSGETYTPDVMAFLNALKPALPQDVELVQGLMMYSVMNRPLGEDRPLAFVWRLADKMRWSNPTDILGFMLNLRNVFIVAVSADKRYGPIYNQGIAQVLYDGLTKRGYQPGSGIPITLIGYSGGGQMSVAAAPYLKRATGAPIEIISLGGVMSANNNFLKLEHLYHVAGNKDGIERIGPAIFPGRRQWFPLSYWNRAMRRGKITLLSIAGVGHQVPGGYMDPQATLPDGRTYLQATIELILQILRGEVLTIAQTLPRKTSNYALYQQAAFIHADYYPLHQSVDETLYQPIHPWMGRLILPQKEERAQVKGVLFEVHHAPAPYQQWVGKVVALRWANDPIVKKLVAAVTRDVHFSVDAEYSSVYGGCVNPDRLNHWRQVDPLESLAGCHPVDDVMVLLNDPVDVEPMERSQGNEKQPSLYIRSLPVEITGRYYAVVQFVAPVSLDQFRVVHFNRISRQFDGVQDVVSLPQVVLADAYGSYPSTTRDLEKSPLNEAGWYIYGAKNAAGMFVVQSLAPRALWRLQPQEVVFGSKAGYRYIRKRAWAEVEAQKGQIASVLCTPRSNGSADAIQTAINAWQEGDRALLIHTYGGIGGMKKEPAAATPIFFGHFAYGLAEVVREALTDDLRFEIRYFQVYAQNTDGLTAGTLHWSRYMGDRQFGWAGTRPTCDLLIKLDAFTNDYEMNGEKGSPLTLMLRQLQVMTSRYRVGDGTGATYVGPANNSSQDSNQALFASIQRSVQALQANADLRRSLMANPEQAQRFQVLQQLGRELQQKLQPLGGPRADWEKNEFNLGSTMEDNPLQNLRTGLGSWRTMFPRFASDTIVQLFLKHGARVWVLRTSQIGGYDPDIAPIAPTTL
;
A
#
# COMPACT_ATOMS: atom_id res chain seq x y z
N MET A 1 -41.55 49.03 -45.44
CA MET A 1 -41.89 49.50 -44.08
C MET A 1 -40.92 48.87 -43.08
N THR A 2 -40.68 49.51 -41.94
CA THR A 2 -39.59 49.18 -40.99
C THR A 2 -40.00 48.14 -39.95
N ALA A 3 -39.12 47.16 -39.71
CA ALA A 3 -39.27 46.15 -38.65
C ALA A 3 -38.15 46.28 -37.60
N THR A 4 -38.17 47.39 -36.86
CA THR A 4 -37.49 47.50 -35.56
C THR A 4 -38.37 46.85 -34.49
N GLY A 5 -37.87 46.01 -33.58
CA GLY A 5 -36.52 45.48 -33.44
C GLY A 5 -36.42 44.54 -32.23
N ALA A 6 -35.20 44.11 -31.90
CA ALA A 6 -34.85 43.12 -30.85
C ALA A 6 -35.33 41.67 -31.12
N THR A 7 -34.40 40.83 -31.56
CA THR A 7 -34.51 39.36 -31.42
C THR A 7 -34.73 39.02 -29.93
N PRO A 8 -35.68 38.13 -29.58
CA PRO A 8 -35.89 37.72 -28.20
C PRO A 8 -34.60 37.23 -27.53
N PHE A 9 -34.38 37.67 -26.28
CA PHE A 9 -33.20 37.31 -25.48
C PHE A 9 -32.99 35.78 -25.38
N TRP A 10 -34.09 35.02 -25.35
CA TRP A 10 -34.08 33.55 -25.32
C TRP A 10 -33.59 32.92 -26.63
N ASP A 11 -33.86 33.53 -27.78
CA ASP A 11 -33.40 33.02 -29.09
C ASP A 11 -31.89 33.23 -29.25
N LEU A 12 -31.36 34.36 -28.76
CA LEU A 12 -29.92 34.61 -28.71
C LEU A 12 -29.21 33.60 -27.79
N LEU A 13 -29.79 33.30 -26.61
CA LEU A 13 -29.29 32.22 -25.75
C LEU A 13 -29.36 30.86 -26.47
N GLY A 14 -30.48 30.52 -27.12
CA GLY A 14 -30.66 29.28 -27.88
C GLY A 14 -29.63 29.11 -29.00
N GLY A 15 -29.32 30.19 -29.72
CA GLY A 15 -28.25 30.23 -30.71
C GLY A 15 -26.85 30.00 -30.12
N VAL A 16 -26.56 30.58 -28.94
CA VAL A 16 -25.32 30.31 -28.19
C VAL A 16 -25.23 28.84 -27.76
N PHE A 17 -26.33 28.25 -27.26
CA PHE A 17 -26.36 26.83 -26.88
C PHE A 17 -26.04 25.90 -28.07
N ARG A 18 -26.52 26.23 -29.26
CA ARG A 18 -26.26 25.50 -30.50
C ARG A 18 -24.94 25.89 -31.19
N LEU A 19 -24.16 26.83 -30.60
CA LEU A 19 -22.91 27.36 -31.16
C LEU A 19 -23.08 28.00 -32.56
N HIS A 20 -24.23 28.63 -32.84
CA HIS A 20 -24.49 29.31 -34.10
C HIS A 20 -23.68 30.63 -34.20
N LEU A 21 -22.84 30.75 -35.22
CA LEU A 21 -22.00 31.94 -35.47
C LEU A 21 -22.84 33.23 -35.61
N GLU A 22 -23.96 33.15 -36.31
CA GLU A 22 -24.92 34.25 -36.55
C GLU A 22 -25.47 34.84 -35.24
N ALA A 23 -25.73 34.00 -34.24
CA ALA A 23 -26.23 34.46 -32.94
C ALA A 23 -25.18 35.31 -32.21
N PHE A 24 -23.90 34.92 -32.29
CA PHE A 24 -22.80 35.73 -31.75
C PHE A 24 -22.57 37.02 -32.53
N GLN A 25 -22.80 37.04 -33.85
CA GLN A 25 -22.77 38.27 -34.66
C GLN A 25 -23.91 39.23 -34.25
N GLN A 26 -25.12 38.71 -33.99
CA GLN A 26 -26.22 39.52 -33.43
C GLN A 26 -25.88 40.04 -32.02
N ILE A 27 -25.32 39.20 -31.15
CA ILE A 27 -24.87 39.57 -29.80
C ILE A 27 -23.81 40.68 -29.83
N ALA A 28 -22.85 40.64 -30.75
CA ALA A 28 -21.84 41.68 -30.93
C ALA A 28 -22.47 43.07 -31.19
N ASN A 29 -23.62 43.10 -31.89
CA ASN A 29 -24.32 44.31 -32.29
C ASN A 29 -25.39 44.81 -31.30
N LEU A 30 -25.62 44.12 -30.18
CA LEU A 30 -26.61 44.53 -29.17
C LEU A 30 -26.34 45.93 -28.58
N PRO A 31 -27.38 46.70 -28.20
CA PRO A 31 -27.21 47.96 -27.48
C PRO A 31 -26.76 47.71 -26.03
N GLY A 32 -25.65 48.34 -25.63
CA GLY A 32 -25.09 48.23 -24.27
C GLY A 32 -24.41 46.88 -23.98
N VAL A 33 -24.08 46.66 -22.69
CA VAL A 33 -23.43 45.42 -22.20
C VAL A 33 -24.24 44.67 -21.12
N TRP A 34 -25.28 45.30 -20.57
CA TRP A 34 -25.99 44.83 -19.36
C TRP A 34 -26.54 43.41 -19.46
N SER A 35 -27.16 43.03 -20.58
CA SER A 35 -27.68 41.66 -20.78
C SER A 35 -26.60 40.59 -20.62
N SER A 36 -25.36 40.91 -21.01
CA SER A 36 -24.22 39.99 -20.98
C SER A 36 -23.62 39.90 -19.58
N LEU A 37 -23.56 41.03 -18.86
CA LEU A 37 -23.19 41.06 -17.44
C LEU A 37 -24.22 40.31 -16.58
N LEU A 38 -25.51 40.40 -16.90
CA LEU A 38 -26.57 39.63 -16.24
C LEU A 38 -26.43 38.13 -16.49
N VAL A 39 -26.12 37.69 -17.73
CA VAL A 39 -25.83 36.27 -18.03
C VAL A 39 -24.65 35.77 -17.18
N VAL A 40 -23.56 36.53 -17.09
CA VAL A 40 -22.41 36.16 -16.25
C VAL A 40 -22.76 36.14 -14.75
N LEU A 41 -23.52 37.12 -14.25
CA LEU A 41 -23.94 37.19 -12.84
C LEU A 41 -24.85 36.01 -12.45
N PHE A 42 -25.84 35.68 -13.29
CA PHE A 42 -26.70 34.52 -13.06
C PHE A 42 -25.96 33.20 -13.24
N ALA A 43 -24.98 33.11 -14.14
CA ALA A 43 -24.10 31.95 -14.26
C ALA A 43 -23.21 31.76 -13.01
N GLY A 44 -22.68 32.86 -12.45
CA GLY A 44 -21.92 32.86 -11.20
C GLY A 44 -22.77 32.45 -9.99
N LEU A 45 -24.00 32.95 -9.90
CA LEU A 45 -24.96 32.55 -8.86
C LEU A 45 -25.35 31.06 -8.99
N SER A 46 -25.61 30.61 -10.22
CA SER A 46 -25.93 29.21 -10.53
C SER A 46 -24.76 28.27 -10.19
N LEU A 47 -23.53 28.69 -10.47
CA LEU A 47 -22.31 27.95 -10.08
C LEU A 47 -22.13 27.93 -8.57
N GLY A 48 -22.37 29.06 -7.89
CA GLY A 48 -22.38 29.14 -6.42
C GLY A 48 -23.38 28.17 -5.79
N VAL A 49 -24.59 28.03 -6.35
CA VAL A 49 -25.57 27.02 -5.92
C VAL A 49 -25.05 25.60 -6.18
N GLY A 50 -24.49 25.33 -7.35
CA GLY A 50 -23.91 24.04 -7.72
C GLY A 50 -22.69 23.61 -6.87
N GLN A 51 -21.98 24.58 -6.30
CA GLN A 51 -20.80 24.40 -5.43
C GLN A 51 -21.08 24.71 -3.94
N SER A 52 -22.34 24.96 -3.58
CA SER A 52 -22.77 25.44 -2.25
C SER A 52 -22.35 24.56 -1.07
N ILE A 53 -21.98 23.29 -1.31
CA ILE A 53 -21.37 22.39 -0.33
C ILE A 53 -20.18 23.02 0.42
N ILE A 54 -19.40 23.89 -0.22
CA ILE A 54 -18.24 24.55 0.42
C ILE A 54 -18.71 25.39 1.62
N LEU A 55 -19.86 26.07 1.51
CA LEU A 55 -20.43 26.87 2.60
C LEU A 55 -20.98 25.98 3.74
N PHE A 56 -21.53 24.81 3.40
CA PHE A 56 -21.97 23.82 4.40
C PHE A 56 -20.79 23.17 5.14
N ILE A 57 -19.72 22.77 4.45
CA ILE A 57 -18.52 22.18 5.08
C ILE A 57 -17.89 23.16 6.07
N ASN A 58 -17.83 24.44 5.70
CA ASN A 58 -17.34 25.53 6.55
C ASN A 58 -18.37 26.01 7.60
N ARG A 59 -19.53 25.33 7.76
CA ARG A 59 -20.59 25.60 8.75
C ARG A 59 -21.16 27.02 8.73
N VAL A 60 -21.33 27.60 7.54
CA VAL A 60 -21.91 28.95 7.38
C VAL A 60 -23.37 28.98 7.86
N LYS A 61 -23.75 30.01 8.63
CA LYS A 61 -25.13 30.19 9.13
C LYS A 61 -26.10 30.57 7.99
N PRO A 62 -27.39 30.14 8.01
CA PRO A 62 -28.31 30.28 6.86
C PRO A 62 -28.45 31.69 6.25
N VAL A 63 -28.47 32.75 7.07
CA VAL A 63 -28.54 34.14 6.55
C VAL A 63 -27.24 34.54 5.84
N ARG A 64 -26.09 34.14 6.39
CA ARG A 64 -24.78 34.39 5.77
C ARG A 64 -24.58 33.57 4.50
N PHE A 65 -25.12 32.36 4.44
CA PHE A 65 -25.06 31.48 3.25
C PHE A 65 -25.63 32.17 2.00
N VAL A 66 -26.78 32.85 2.11
CA VAL A 66 -27.37 33.60 0.99
C VAL A 66 -26.48 34.79 0.58
N LEU A 67 -25.93 35.52 1.55
CA LEU A 67 -25.02 36.64 1.30
C LEU A 67 -23.71 36.18 0.64
N SER A 68 -23.15 35.05 1.05
CA SER A 68 -21.98 34.43 0.42
C SER A 68 -22.26 33.99 -1.02
N LEU A 69 -23.44 33.45 -1.33
CA LEU A 69 -23.82 33.10 -2.71
C LEU A 69 -23.90 34.35 -3.61
N LEU A 70 -24.50 35.44 -3.11
CA LEU A 70 -24.59 36.71 -3.84
C LEU A 70 -23.20 37.36 -4.03
N LEU A 71 -22.37 37.35 -2.99
CA LEU A 71 -20.99 37.84 -3.08
C LEU A 71 -20.17 37.03 -4.09
N ASN A 72 -20.26 35.70 -4.06
CA ASN A 72 -19.52 34.84 -4.99
C ASN A 72 -19.95 35.09 -6.45
N ALA A 73 -21.23 35.35 -6.71
CA ALA A 73 -21.70 35.75 -8.04
C ALA A 73 -21.09 37.09 -8.50
N ILE A 74 -20.95 38.06 -7.59
CA ILE A 74 -20.31 39.36 -7.87
C ILE A 74 -18.80 39.17 -8.14
N LEU A 75 -18.08 38.45 -7.27
CA LEU A 75 -16.65 38.16 -7.43
C LEU A 75 -16.36 37.38 -8.73
N PHE A 76 -17.22 36.42 -9.09
CA PHE A 76 -17.16 35.71 -10.36
C PHE A 76 -17.34 36.64 -11.57
N THR A 77 -18.25 37.62 -11.47
CA THR A 77 -18.45 38.64 -12.51
C THR A 77 -17.25 39.57 -12.64
N VAL A 78 -16.58 39.90 -11.53
CA VAL A 78 -15.30 40.66 -11.54
C VAL A 78 -14.19 39.84 -12.20
N GLY A 79 -14.05 38.54 -11.87
CA GLY A 79 -13.09 37.64 -12.52
C GLY A 79 -13.31 37.50 -14.03
N PHE A 80 -14.57 37.47 -14.48
CA PHE A 80 -14.93 37.55 -15.90
C PHE A 80 -14.41 38.85 -16.55
N LEU A 81 -14.57 40.01 -15.91
CA LEU A 81 -14.06 41.28 -16.46
C LEU A 81 -12.53 41.27 -16.58
N PHE A 82 -11.79 40.64 -15.67
CA PHE A 82 -10.36 40.42 -15.81
C PHE A 82 -10.01 39.49 -16.99
N LEU A 83 -10.78 38.43 -17.24
CA LEU A 83 -10.60 37.56 -18.42
C LEU A 83 -10.85 38.31 -19.75
N VAL A 84 -11.86 39.20 -19.79
CA VAL A 84 -12.11 40.03 -20.97
C VAL A 84 -10.99 41.06 -21.15
N LEU A 85 -10.47 41.64 -20.06
CA LEU A 85 -9.37 42.59 -20.10
C LEU A 85 -8.06 41.93 -20.60
N SER A 86 -7.70 40.75 -20.09
CA SER A 86 -6.50 40.02 -20.55
C SER A 86 -6.59 39.63 -22.03
N THR A 87 -7.77 39.14 -22.46
CA THR A 87 -8.04 38.81 -23.87
C THR A 87 -7.96 40.05 -24.77
N TRP A 88 -8.49 41.19 -24.30
CA TRP A 88 -8.44 42.46 -25.03
C TRP A 88 -7.02 43.06 -25.11
N LEU A 89 -6.19 42.92 -24.08
CA LEU A 89 -4.79 43.36 -24.12
C LEU A 89 -4.00 42.61 -25.20
N ILE A 90 -4.30 41.33 -25.44
CA ILE A 90 -3.72 40.57 -26.57
C ILE A 90 -4.25 41.08 -27.91
N CYS A 91 -5.51 41.50 -27.98
CA CYS A 91 -6.11 42.21 -29.13
C CYS A 91 -5.52 43.62 -29.37
N ARG A 92 -4.57 44.08 -28.54
CA ARG A 92 -3.82 45.34 -28.72
C ARG A 92 -2.38 45.16 -29.20
N VAL A 93 -1.87 43.92 -29.30
CA VAL A 93 -0.53 43.64 -29.85
C VAL A 93 -0.48 44.04 -31.34
N PRO A 94 0.64 44.60 -31.88
CA PRO A 94 0.67 45.17 -33.23
C PRO A 94 0.28 44.23 -34.38
N TRP A 95 0.48 42.92 -34.21
CA TRP A 95 0.17 41.88 -35.20
C TRP A 95 -1.17 41.16 -34.94
N SER A 96 -2.04 41.76 -34.13
CA SER A 96 -3.27 41.15 -33.60
C SER A 96 -4.55 41.72 -34.20
N VAL A 97 -5.65 40.97 -34.07
CA VAL A 97 -7.00 41.41 -34.45
C VAL A 97 -7.55 42.45 -33.47
N LYS A 98 -8.05 43.57 -34.00
CA LYS A 98 -8.52 44.70 -33.20
C LYS A 98 -10.01 44.59 -32.87
N VAL A 99 -10.35 43.88 -31.80
CA VAL A 99 -11.75 43.76 -31.31
C VAL A 99 -12.06 44.84 -30.26
N PRO A 100 -13.20 45.56 -30.34
CA PRO A 100 -13.60 46.51 -29.29
C PRO A 100 -13.85 45.82 -27.94
N PHE A 101 -13.42 46.45 -26.85
CA PHE A 101 -13.57 45.91 -25.48
C PHE A 101 -15.04 45.63 -25.14
N THR A 102 -15.95 46.52 -25.50
CA THR A 102 -17.39 46.36 -25.32
C THR A 102 -17.97 45.20 -26.14
N THR A 103 -17.45 44.93 -27.35
CA THR A 103 -17.84 43.76 -28.14
C THR A 103 -17.37 42.47 -27.49
N LEU A 104 -16.15 42.43 -26.96
CA LEU A 104 -15.66 41.27 -26.19
C LEU A 104 -16.49 41.04 -24.92
N ILE A 105 -16.88 42.09 -24.16
CA ILE A 105 -17.79 41.95 -23.01
C ILE A 105 -19.11 41.28 -23.43
N LYS A 106 -19.73 41.72 -24.53
CA LYS A 106 -20.99 41.13 -25.01
C LYS A 106 -20.83 39.66 -25.33
N VAL A 107 -19.89 39.38 -26.23
CA VAL A 107 -19.72 38.07 -26.86
C VAL A 107 -19.16 37.04 -25.90
N LEU A 108 -18.13 37.39 -25.12
CA LEU A 108 -17.61 36.50 -24.08
C LEU A 108 -18.56 36.39 -22.90
N GLY A 109 -19.36 37.42 -22.57
CA GLY A 109 -20.35 37.37 -21.51
C GLY A 109 -21.49 36.40 -21.82
N PHE A 110 -22.05 36.46 -23.04
CA PHE A 110 -23.03 35.48 -23.50
C PHE A 110 -22.46 34.06 -23.58
N SER A 111 -21.14 33.86 -23.75
CA SER A 111 -20.55 32.51 -23.74
C SER A 111 -20.71 31.77 -22.40
N TYR A 112 -21.04 32.47 -21.31
CA TYR A 112 -21.36 31.87 -20.02
C TYR A 112 -22.81 31.34 -19.92
N ALA A 113 -23.63 31.49 -20.97
CA ALA A 113 -24.99 30.94 -21.03
C ALA A 113 -25.10 29.45 -20.61
N PRO A 114 -24.18 28.52 -20.98
CA PRO A 114 -24.21 27.15 -20.48
C PRO A 114 -24.07 27.05 -18.96
N GLN A 115 -23.31 27.95 -18.34
CA GLN A 115 -23.13 27.97 -16.89
C GLN A 115 -24.36 28.52 -16.13
N LEU A 116 -25.41 29.01 -16.81
CA LEU A 116 -26.73 29.20 -16.20
C LEU A 116 -27.32 27.88 -15.65
N PHE A 117 -26.91 26.72 -16.18
CA PHE A 117 -27.30 25.38 -15.71
C PHE A 117 -26.41 24.81 -14.60
N SER A 118 -25.42 25.56 -14.10
CA SER A 118 -24.47 25.07 -13.09
C SER A 118 -25.12 24.68 -11.76
N PHE A 119 -26.35 25.14 -11.47
CA PHE A 119 -27.14 24.70 -10.31
C PHE A 119 -27.40 23.19 -10.31
N LEU A 120 -27.47 22.55 -11.50
CA LEU A 120 -27.54 21.09 -11.64
C LEU A 120 -26.28 20.39 -11.11
N GLY A 121 -25.19 21.14 -10.90
CA GLY A 121 -24.03 20.70 -10.13
C GLY A 121 -24.38 20.24 -8.71
N ALA A 122 -25.46 20.75 -8.12
CA ALA A 122 -25.93 20.31 -6.79
C ALA A 122 -26.55 18.89 -6.79
N LEU A 123 -26.78 18.27 -7.95
CA LEU A 123 -27.25 16.90 -8.03
C LEU A 123 -26.18 15.91 -7.52
N PRO A 124 -26.53 14.95 -6.66
CA PRO A 124 -25.60 13.93 -6.18
C PRO A 124 -25.15 13.01 -7.32
N TYR A 125 -23.87 12.67 -7.31
CA TYR A 125 -23.12 11.90 -8.31
C TYR A 125 -23.06 12.54 -9.70
N ALA A 126 -24.19 12.86 -10.33
CA ALA A 126 -24.29 13.40 -11.69
C ALA A 126 -23.81 14.87 -11.82
N GLY A 127 -23.85 15.66 -10.74
CA GLY A 127 -23.55 17.09 -10.80
C GLY A 127 -22.11 17.43 -11.21
N LEU A 128 -21.13 16.62 -10.84
CA LEU A 128 -19.73 16.83 -11.25
C LEU A 128 -19.52 16.61 -12.76
N PRO A 129 -19.95 15.49 -13.37
CA PRO A 129 -20.00 15.35 -14.83
C PRO A 129 -20.71 16.50 -15.55
N VAL A 130 -21.85 16.98 -15.02
CA VAL A 130 -22.60 18.10 -15.61
C VAL A 130 -21.78 19.41 -15.55
N LEU A 131 -21.20 19.77 -14.41
CA LEU A 131 -20.35 20.96 -14.28
C LEU A 131 -19.15 20.93 -15.24
N ASN A 132 -18.54 19.76 -15.44
CA ASN A 132 -17.45 19.59 -16.40
C ASN A 132 -17.92 19.81 -17.84
N LEU A 133 -19.05 19.19 -18.23
CA LEU A 133 -19.64 19.33 -19.56
C LEU A 133 -20.02 20.80 -19.87
N LEU A 134 -20.69 21.48 -18.94
CA LEU A 134 -21.06 22.90 -19.08
C LEU A 134 -19.85 23.82 -19.18
N SER A 135 -18.74 23.47 -18.50
CA SER A 135 -17.49 24.24 -18.56
C SER A 135 -16.76 24.06 -19.90
N VAL A 136 -16.78 22.85 -20.48
CA VAL A 136 -16.31 22.61 -21.85
C VAL A 136 -17.21 23.34 -22.85
N TRP A 137 -18.53 23.31 -22.67
CA TRP A 137 -19.47 24.01 -23.57
C TRP A 137 -19.30 25.53 -23.53
N ARG A 138 -19.03 26.12 -22.35
CA ARG A 138 -18.65 27.54 -22.22
C ARG A 138 -17.37 27.83 -23.01
N LEU A 139 -16.34 26.97 -22.95
CA LEU A 139 -15.10 27.20 -23.71
C LEU A 139 -15.37 27.20 -25.22
N LEU A 140 -16.15 26.24 -25.73
CA LEU A 140 -16.57 26.21 -27.13
C LEU A 140 -17.36 27.47 -27.52
N ALA A 141 -18.31 27.89 -26.68
CA ALA A 141 -19.07 29.12 -26.87
C ALA A 141 -18.18 30.38 -26.87
N ALA A 142 -17.13 30.43 -26.04
CA ALA A 142 -16.19 31.56 -26.01
C ALA A 142 -15.35 31.64 -27.29
N VAL A 143 -14.94 30.48 -27.83
CA VAL A 143 -14.17 30.37 -29.08
C VAL A 143 -15.02 30.76 -30.29
N VAL A 144 -16.24 30.22 -30.42
CA VAL A 144 -17.16 30.58 -31.52
C VAL A 144 -17.58 32.05 -31.43
N GLY A 145 -17.79 32.54 -30.21
CA GLY A 145 -18.01 33.96 -29.96
C GLY A 145 -16.84 34.82 -30.44
N PHE A 146 -15.62 34.54 -30.00
CA PHE A 146 -14.45 35.31 -30.43
C PHE A 146 -14.25 35.26 -31.95
N ALA A 147 -14.49 34.10 -32.59
CA ALA A 147 -14.46 33.96 -34.04
C ALA A 147 -15.45 34.91 -34.74
N ALA A 148 -16.69 35.00 -34.25
CA ALA A 148 -17.70 35.93 -34.75
C ALA A 148 -17.33 37.42 -34.52
N ALA A 149 -16.75 37.74 -33.38
CA ALA A 149 -16.37 39.12 -33.01
C ALA A 149 -15.12 39.64 -33.75
N ALA A 150 -14.18 38.75 -34.07
CA ALA A 150 -12.91 39.08 -34.73
C ALA A 150 -12.88 38.74 -36.23
N GLN A 151 -13.90 38.04 -36.75
CA GLN A 151 -13.98 37.52 -38.12
C GLN A 151 -12.78 36.63 -38.50
N VAL A 152 -12.38 35.73 -37.59
CA VAL A 152 -11.26 34.79 -37.76
C VAL A 152 -11.70 33.33 -37.75
N THR A 153 -10.81 32.43 -38.20
CA THR A 153 -11.04 30.98 -38.12
C THR A 153 -11.18 30.51 -36.67
N GLY A 154 -11.90 29.41 -36.44
CA GLY A 154 -12.06 28.83 -35.09
C GLY A 154 -10.73 28.44 -34.43
N ALA A 155 -9.73 28.00 -35.19
CA ALA A 155 -8.40 27.69 -34.67
C ALA A 155 -7.65 28.95 -34.21
N THR A 156 -7.78 30.06 -34.96
CA THR A 156 -7.25 31.38 -34.57
C THR A 156 -7.98 31.91 -33.33
N ALA A 157 -9.31 31.77 -33.26
CA ALA A 157 -10.09 32.18 -32.09
C ALA A 157 -9.73 31.37 -30.83
N PHE A 158 -9.46 30.06 -30.99
CA PHE A 158 -9.02 29.20 -29.89
C PHE A 158 -7.69 29.68 -29.29
N SER A 159 -6.70 30.03 -30.11
CA SER A 159 -5.42 30.53 -29.59
C SER A 159 -5.57 31.87 -28.86
N TYR A 160 -6.40 32.80 -29.35
CA TYR A 160 -6.69 34.05 -28.63
C TYR A 160 -7.37 33.83 -27.27
N VAL A 161 -8.35 32.92 -27.18
CA VAL A 161 -9.01 32.58 -25.91
C VAL A 161 -8.04 31.86 -24.95
N ALA A 162 -7.20 30.95 -25.46
CA ALA A 162 -6.21 30.24 -24.67
C ALA A 162 -5.09 31.16 -24.15
N PHE A 163 -4.56 32.06 -24.98
CA PHE A 163 -3.59 33.07 -24.54
C PHE A 163 -4.24 34.09 -23.59
N GLY A 164 -5.51 34.47 -23.78
CA GLY A 164 -6.26 35.32 -22.87
C GLY A 164 -6.40 34.74 -21.47
N TRP A 165 -6.65 33.42 -21.38
CA TRP A 165 -6.64 32.69 -20.12
C TRP A 165 -5.22 32.55 -19.53
N LEU A 166 -4.20 32.28 -20.33
CA LEU A 166 -2.81 32.21 -19.87
C LEU A 166 -2.32 33.57 -19.31
N ALA A 167 -2.66 34.67 -19.98
CA ALA A 167 -2.38 36.02 -19.52
C ALA A 167 -3.14 36.35 -18.22
N LEU A 168 -4.38 35.88 -18.07
CA LEU A 168 -5.11 35.97 -16.79
C LEU A 168 -4.36 35.22 -15.68
N GLN A 169 -3.91 33.98 -15.91
CA GLN A 169 -3.14 33.22 -14.91
C GLN A 169 -1.83 33.91 -14.51
N LEU A 170 -1.14 34.56 -15.46
CA LEU A 170 0.07 35.34 -15.17
C LEU A 170 -0.24 36.62 -14.37
N LEU A 171 -1.36 37.28 -14.64
CA LEU A 171 -1.82 38.46 -13.89
C LEU A 171 -2.28 38.08 -12.48
N GLU A 172 -3.08 37.02 -12.31
CA GLU A 172 -3.55 36.50 -11.02
C GLU A 172 -2.37 36.15 -10.09
N ASN A 173 -1.34 35.48 -10.62
CA ASN A 173 -0.15 35.11 -9.85
C ASN A 173 0.81 36.28 -9.55
N SER A 174 0.61 37.46 -10.16
CA SER A 174 1.43 38.66 -9.95
C SER A 174 0.63 39.80 -9.31
N ILE A 175 0.08 40.70 -10.12
CA ILE A 175 -0.63 41.93 -9.70
C ILE A 175 -2.01 41.60 -9.08
N GLY A 176 -2.57 40.43 -9.39
CA GLY A 176 -3.87 39.98 -8.89
C GLY A 176 -3.87 39.46 -7.44
N GLN A 177 -2.73 39.01 -6.90
CA GLN A 177 -2.71 38.41 -5.55
C GLN A 177 -3.28 39.31 -4.43
N PRO A 178 -3.01 40.63 -4.35
CA PRO A 178 -3.62 41.50 -3.34
C PRO A 178 -5.14 41.60 -3.49
N ILE A 179 -5.64 41.60 -4.74
CA ILE A 179 -7.07 41.66 -5.06
C ILE A 179 -7.75 40.34 -4.70
N ALA A 180 -7.13 39.20 -4.99
CA ALA A 180 -7.60 37.87 -4.59
C ALA A 180 -7.66 37.74 -3.06
N LYS A 181 -6.60 38.18 -2.34
CA LYS A 181 -6.57 38.20 -0.86
C LYS A 181 -7.64 39.11 -0.27
N LEU A 182 -7.92 40.26 -0.88
CA LEU A 182 -9.02 41.14 -0.48
C LEU A 182 -10.39 40.49 -0.72
N GLY A 183 -10.58 39.84 -1.88
CA GLY A 183 -11.79 39.09 -2.19
C GLY A 183 -12.05 37.96 -1.19
N GLN A 184 -11.02 37.19 -0.86
CA GLN A 184 -11.08 36.13 0.16
C GLN A 184 -11.40 36.70 1.54
N ALA A 185 -10.74 37.79 1.98
CA ALA A 185 -11.03 38.41 3.27
C ALA A 185 -12.47 38.97 3.37
N ILE A 186 -13.05 39.44 2.26
CA ILE A 186 -14.47 39.84 2.20
C ILE A 186 -15.38 38.60 2.25
N ALA A 187 -15.02 37.52 1.55
CA ALA A 187 -15.77 36.26 1.57
C ALA A 187 -15.79 35.61 2.97
N ASP A 188 -14.63 35.52 3.63
CA ASP A 188 -14.48 35.06 5.02
C ASP A 188 -15.30 35.91 5.99
N ARG A 189 -15.33 37.24 5.80
CA ARG A 189 -16.11 38.15 6.65
C ARG A 189 -17.62 38.04 6.43
N VAL A 190 -18.07 37.78 5.21
CA VAL A 190 -19.50 37.61 4.87
C VAL A 190 -20.01 36.22 5.27
N ALA A 191 -19.23 35.16 5.04
CA ALA A 191 -19.47 33.83 5.59
C ALA A 191 -19.37 33.83 7.13
N GLY A 192 -18.48 34.68 7.66
CA GLY A 192 -18.17 34.85 9.07
C GLY A 192 -17.47 33.64 9.70
N VAL A 193 -16.67 32.95 8.88
CA VAL A 193 -15.83 31.77 9.15
C VAL A 193 -14.70 31.77 8.11
N ASN A 194 -13.52 31.25 8.46
CA ASN A 194 -12.42 31.14 7.49
C ASN A 194 -12.71 29.99 6.50
N LEU A 195 -13.06 30.36 5.28
CA LEU A 195 -13.41 29.47 4.18
C LEU A 195 -12.17 28.71 3.70
N VAL A 196 -12.19 27.39 3.91
CA VAL A 196 -11.24 26.50 3.26
C VAL A 196 -11.85 26.03 1.94
N GLU A 197 -11.12 26.29 0.85
CA GLU A 197 -11.55 26.02 -0.53
C GLU A 197 -10.74 24.88 -1.19
N LYS A 198 -9.53 24.59 -0.70
CA LYS A 198 -8.67 23.54 -1.28
C LYS A 198 -9.19 22.15 -0.93
N GLN A 199 -9.21 21.26 -1.93
CA GLN A 199 -9.77 19.91 -1.79
C GLN A 199 -9.06 19.03 -0.75
N SER A 200 -7.75 19.19 -0.53
CA SER A 200 -7.00 18.49 0.52
C SER A 200 -7.42 18.97 1.91
N GLU A 201 -7.32 20.28 2.15
CA GLU A 201 -7.67 20.91 3.43
C GLU A 201 -9.16 20.72 3.78
N LEU A 202 -10.05 20.63 2.79
CA LEU A 202 -11.44 20.19 2.93
C LEU A 202 -11.55 18.74 3.41
N ALA A 203 -10.81 17.81 2.78
CA ALA A 203 -10.81 16.39 3.17
C ALA A 203 -10.21 16.18 4.57
N ASP A 204 -9.22 16.98 4.96
CA ASP A 204 -8.63 16.95 6.30
C ASP A 204 -9.61 17.55 7.34
N ARG A 205 -10.29 18.66 7.03
CA ARG A 205 -11.36 19.22 7.89
C ARG A 205 -12.52 18.24 8.09
N VAL A 206 -12.94 17.49 7.06
CA VAL A 206 -13.96 16.44 7.22
C VAL A 206 -13.43 15.28 8.07
N GLN A 207 -12.19 14.84 7.85
CA GLN A 207 -11.59 13.75 8.65
C GLN A 207 -11.30 14.11 10.11
N ALA A 208 -11.22 15.40 10.46
CA ALA A 208 -11.02 15.89 11.83
C ALA A 208 -12.31 16.40 12.50
N GLY A 209 -13.38 16.66 11.73
CA GLY A 209 -14.64 17.21 12.24
C GLY A 209 -15.50 16.15 12.92
N ARG A 210 -15.81 16.34 14.20
CA ARG A 210 -16.48 15.37 15.10
C ARG A 210 -15.81 13.99 15.05
N GLY A 211 -14.80 13.80 15.91
CA GLY A 211 -14.55 12.47 16.45
C GLY A 211 -15.84 11.91 17.06
N VAL A 212 -16.05 10.60 16.92
CA VAL A 212 -17.15 9.87 17.56
C VAL A 212 -17.20 10.26 19.03
N ALA A 213 -18.39 10.64 19.52
CA ALA A 213 -18.54 11.45 20.72
C ALA A 213 -17.76 10.88 21.92
N SER A 214 -16.69 11.57 22.33
CA SER A 214 -15.98 11.26 23.56
C SER A 214 -16.96 11.38 24.73
N PRO A 215 -17.06 10.38 25.62
CA PRO A 215 -17.74 10.59 26.90
C PRO A 215 -17.05 11.74 27.66
N MET A 216 -17.79 12.45 28.49
CA MET A 216 -17.29 13.65 29.20
C MET A 216 -16.19 13.33 30.23
N LEU A 217 -14.97 13.20 29.73
CA LEU A 217 -13.73 13.45 30.46
C LEU A 217 -12.89 14.38 29.60
N ALA A 218 -12.90 15.67 29.95
CA ALA A 218 -12.04 16.66 29.35
C ALA A 218 -10.60 16.40 29.77
N ALA A 219 -9.88 15.60 28.98
CA ALA A 219 -8.42 15.53 29.03
C ALA A 219 -7.88 16.91 28.61
N THR A 220 -7.67 17.78 29.60
CA THR A 220 -7.10 19.12 29.43
C THR A 220 -5.82 19.02 28.62
N GLN A 221 -5.60 19.96 27.70
CA GLN A 221 -4.36 20.03 26.93
C GLN A 221 -3.19 20.46 27.83
N THR A 222 -2.68 19.55 28.65
CA THR A 222 -1.42 19.73 29.36
C THR A 222 -0.30 19.80 28.34
N THR A 223 0.21 21.02 28.13
CA THR A 223 1.39 21.27 27.33
C THR A 223 2.60 20.56 27.95
N VAL A 224 3.58 20.23 27.11
CA VAL A 224 4.66 19.28 27.43
C VAL A 224 5.67 19.70 28.55
N PRO A 225 5.79 20.95 29.05
CA PRO A 225 6.81 21.29 30.05
C PRO A 225 6.78 20.51 31.39
N GLU A 226 5.60 20.23 31.97
CA GLU A 226 5.52 19.79 33.38
C GLU A 226 5.92 18.32 33.61
N MET A 227 5.73 17.44 32.60
CA MET A 227 6.05 16.01 32.71
C MET A 227 7.52 15.76 33.09
N ASN A 228 8.43 16.63 32.64
CA ASN A 228 9.87 16.51 32.91
C ASN A 228 10.25 16.82 34.37
N GLN A 229 9.43 17.56 35.12
CA GLN A 229 9.70 17.83 36.53
C GLN A 229 9.25 16.66 37.43
N LEU A 230 8.11 16.03 37.12
CA LEU A 230 7.65 14.84 37.84
C LEU A 230 8.59 13.63 37.65
N VAL A 231 9.17 13.45 36.46
CA VAL A 231 10.16 12.39 36.22
C VAL A 231 11.46 12.60 37.00
N GLN A 232 11.85 13.84 37.32
CA GLN A 232 13.02 14.11 38.17
C GLN A 232 12.77 13.86 39.67
N ALA A 233 11.52 13.80 40.12
CA ALA A 233 11.18 13.51 41.52
C ALA A 233 11.21 12.01 41.87
N ALA A 234 10.97 11.12 40.90
CA ALA A 234 10.89 9.67 41.10
C ALA A 234 12.25 8.96 41.27
N GLY A 235 13.35 9.71 41.43
CA GLY A 235 14.72 9.21 41.41
C GLY A 235 15.41 9.13 42.78
N ARG A 236 14.80 8.48 43.78
CA ARG A 236 15.44 8.07 45.07
C ARG A 236 14.66 6.95 45.78
N SER A 237 15.43 5.99 46.34
CA SER A 237 15.28 5.25 47.62
C SER A 237 13.90 5.12 48.30
N ALA A 238 13.48 4.00 48.89
CA ALA A 238 14.07 2.65 49.10
C ALA A 238 12.93 1.64 49.51
N PRO A 239 13.16 0.31 49.52
CA PRO A 239 12.06 -0.67 49.52
C PRO A 239 11.57 -1.12 50.92
N GLU A 240 11.13 -0.20 51.79
CA GLU A 240 10.56 -0.53 53.11
C GLU A 240 9.28 0.27 53.41
N THR A 241 8.12 -0.20 52.94
CA THR A 241 6.76 0.14 53.48
C THR A 241 5.65 -0.74 52.87
N ALA A 242 5.88 -2.05 52.76
CA ALA A 242 4.77 -2.99 52.66
C ALA A 242 4.12 -3.18 54.05
N GLN A 243 2.84 -3.55 54.09
CA GLN A 243 2.02 -3.82 55.28
C GLN A 243 1.54 -2.58 56.09
N ALA A 244 0.32 -2.10 55.77
CA ALA A 244 -0.60 -1.51 56.75
C ALA A 244 -2.07 -1.53 56.25
N VAL A 245 -2.90 -2.36 56.90
CA VAL A 245 -4.37 -2.28 57.04
C VAL A 245 -5.25 -1.98 55.80
N ALA A 246 -5.98 -3.01 55.38
CA ALA A 246 -7.41 -2.91 55.05
C ALA A 246 -8.20 -3.68 56.14
N PRO A 247 -9.56 -3.68 56.22
CA PRO A 247 -10.58 -2.88 55.50
C PRO A 247 -11.59 -2.18 56.46
N ALA A 248 -12.63 -1.48 55.95
CA ALA A 248 -13.95 -1.32 56.64
C ALA A 248 -15.06 -0.64 55.78
N VAL A 249 -16.31 -1.12 55.94
CA VAL A 249 -17.61 -0.40 56.12
C VAL A 249 -17.81 0.93 55.34
N VAL A 250 -18.75 1.10 54.37
CA VAL A 250 -20.22 0.87 54.31
C VAL A 250 -21.09 1.93 55.03
N SER A 251 -21.99 2.55 54.25
CA SER A 251 -23.16 3.38 54.64
C SER A 251 -22.99 4.89 54.88
N ASN A 252 -24.12 5.59 54.63
CA ASN A 252 -24.44 7.01 54.79
C ASN A 252 -23.76 8.00 53.83
N LYS A 253 -24.36 9.09 53.34
CA LYS A 253 -25.72 9.68 53.18
C LYS A 253 -25.58 11.20 53.39
N GLU A 254 -26.22 11.96 52.51
CA GLU A 254 -26.73 13.33 52.73
C GLU A 254 -25.74 14.46 53.08
N SER A 255 -25.34 15.18 52.02
CA SER A 255 -25.60 16.61 51.82
C SER A 255 -25.41 17.62 52.98
N THR A 256 -24.31 18.38 52.91
CA THR A 256 -24.36 19.82 53.27
C THR A 256 -23.46 20.67 52.38
N THR A 257 -23.98 21.80 51.90
CA THR A 257 -23.25 22.86 51.19
C THR A 257 -22.56 23.79 52.18
N ILE A 258 -21.42 24.39 51.82
CA ILE A 258 -21.08 25.78 52.20
C ILE A 258 -20.10 26.38 51.18
N THR A 259 -20.28 27.67 50.90
CA THR A 259 -19.54 28.46 49.91
C THR A 259 -18.50 29.34 50.60
N ILE A 260 -17.36 29.61 49.93
CA ILE A 260 -16.50 30.76 50.27
C ILE A 260 -16.38 31.68 49.05
N THR A 261 -16.58 32.99 49.30
CA THR A 261 -16.67 34.08 48.33
C THR A 261 -15.36 34.85 48.16
N GLN A 262 -15.17 35.53 47.02
CA GLN A 262 -14.74 36.94 47.07
C GLN A 262 -15.25 37.81 45.89
N ARG A 263 -15.11 39.13 46.06
CA ARG A 263 -15.86 40.23 45.40
C ARG A 263 -15.00 41.50 45.44
N THR A 264 -15.06 42.47 44.52
CA THR A 264 -15.66 42.52 43.15
C THR A 264 -14.72 43.41 42.27
N ASP A 265 -15.04 44.37 41.38
CA ASP A 265 -16.27 44.97 40.79
C ASP A 265 -16.01 45.21 39.27
N VAL A 266 -16.26 46.28 38.50
CA VAL A 266 -16.76 47.66 38.68
C VAL A 266 -17.49 48.06 37.37
N ALA A 267 -18.74 48.56 37.48
CA ALA A 267 -19.49 49.53 36.61
C ALA A 267 -19.38 49.54 35.05
N ASP A 268 -20.41 49.87 34.25
CA ASP A 268 -21.88 49.96 34.45
C ASP A 268 -22.59 49.93 33.04
N PRO A 269 -23.72 50.61 32.71
CA PRO A 269 -24.92 49.91 32.25
C PRO A 269 -25.27 50.07 30.77
N LEU A 270 -26.09 49.14 30.22
CA LEU A 270 -27.27 49.44 29.38
C LEU A 270 -28.06 48.15 29.02
N VAL A 271 -29.26 48.05 29.59
CA VAL A 271 -30.43 47.26 29.11
C VAL A 271 -30.15 45.93 28.40
N GLN A 272 -30.11 44.83 29.18
CA GLN A 272 -30.54 43.52 28.65
C GLN A 272 -32.07 43.44 28.68
N LEU A 273 -32.69 43.67 27.53
CA LEU A 273 -34.07 43.22 27.29
C LEU A 273 -34.05 41.70 27.13
N ASP A 274 -34.79 41.00 28.00
CA ASP A 274 -34.83 39.54 28.05
C ASP A 274 -35.65 38.95 26.88
N HIS A 275 -35.05 39.02 25.69
CA HIS A 275 -35.68 38.67 24.43
C HIS A 275 -35.68 37.15 24.22
N LYS A 276 -36.55 36.45 24.97
CA LYS A 276 -36.97 35.09 24.61
C LYS A 276 -37.44 35.12 23.15
N PRO A 277 -36.77 34.45 22.20
CA PRO A 277 -37.24 34.41 20.83
C PRO A 277 -38.54 33.59 20.79
N SER A 278 -39.66 34.27 20.56
CA SER A 278 -40.95 33.63 20.30
C SER A 278 -40.85 32.82 19.00
N GLY A 279 -40.49 31.55 19.13
CA GLY A 279 -40.31 30.65 18.00
C GLY A 279 -41.55 30.62 17.13
N LEU A 280 -41.36 30.85 15.82
CA LEU A 280 -42.45 30.84 14.84
C LEU A 280 -43.31 29.58 15.02
N PRO A 281 -44.64 29.70 15.22
CA PRO A 281 -45.49 28.55 15.50
C PRO A 281 -45.34 27.50 14.38
N GLN A 282 -45.36 26.22 14.77
CA GLN A 282 -44.93 25.11 13.90
C GLN A 282 -45.71 25.06 12.57
N GLN A 283 -46.98 25.46 12.56
CA GLN A 283 -47.81 25.60 11.36
C GLN A 283 -47.31 26.72 10.42
N LEU A 284 -46.88 27.87 10.95
CA LEU A 284 -46.32 28.97 10.16
C LEU A 284 -44.93 28.62 9.61
N LYS A 285 -44.11 27.91 10.41
CA LYS A 285 -42.82 27.34 9.96
C LYS A 285 -43.02 26.32 8.83
N LEU A 286 -44.07 25.50 8.90
CA LEU A 286 -44.46 24.59 7.82
C LEU A 286 -44.93 25.34 6.57
N LEU A 287 -45.83 26.33 6.71
CA LEU A 287 -46.35 27.11 5.59
C LEU A 287 -45.22 27.89 4.86
N LEU A 288 -44.30 28.51 5.60
CA LEU A 288 -43.14 29.20 5.03
C LEU A 288 -42.18 28.23 4.31
N SER A 289 -41.97 27.02 4.84
CA SER A 289 -41.11 26.03 4.17
C SER A 289 -41.75 25.47 2.90
N LEU A 290 -43.07 25.21 2.89
CA LEU A 290 -43.81 24.81 1.69
C LEU A 290 -43.82 25.92 0.62
N LEU A 291 -43.97 27.18 1.01
CA LEU A 291 -43.90 28.34 0.10
C LEU A 291 -42.51 28.46 -0.54
N ALA A 292 -41.44 28.37 0.26
CA ALA A 292 -40.07 28.38 -0.25
C ALA A 292 -39.80 27.19 -1.20
N MET A 293 -40.31 26.00 -0.86
CA MET A 293 -40.20 24.79 -1.67
C MET A 293 -40.89 24.96 -3.04
N ALA A 294 -42.07 25.58 -3.08
CA ALA A 294 -42.78 25.90 -4.32
C ALA A 294 -42.05 26.96 -5.18
N ILE A 295 -41.47 27.99 -4.54
CA ILE A 295 -40.67 29.01 -5.23
C ILE A 295 -39.43 28.39 -5.90
N VAL A 296 -38.70 27.49 -5.21
CA VAL A 296 -37.53 26.82 -5.80
C VAL A 296 -37.93 25.87 -6.93
N PHE A 297 -39.04 25.13 -6.79
CA PHE A 297 -39.57 24.28 -7.87
C PHE A 297 -39.92 25.12 -9.12
N MET A 298 -40.59 26.26 -8.95
CA MET A 298 -40.91 27.18 -10.05
C MET A 298 -39.66 27.79 -10.68
N ALA A 299 -38.66 28.15 -9.87
CA ALA A 299 -37.38 28.65 -10.37
C ALA A 299 -36.63 27.61 -11.22
N ILE A 300 -36.61 26.34 -10.82
CA ILE A 300 -36.02 25.25 -11.61
C ILE A 300 -36.82 25.02 -12.90
N ALA A 301 -38.16 25.05 -12.84
CA ALA A 301 -39.01 24.92 -14.02
C ALA A 301 -38.77 26.03 -15.05
N LEU A 302 -38.59 27.27 -14.60
CA LEU A 302 -38.23 28.42 -15.44
C LEU A 302 -36.80 28.31 -15.99
N LEU A 303 -35.83 27.94 -15.16
CA LEU A 303 -34.43 27.79 -15.58
C LEU A 303 -34.26 26.68 -16.63
N LEU A 304 -34.96 25.53 -16.49
CA LEU A 304 -34.90 24.42 -17.45
C LEU A 304 -35.70 24.67 -18.74
N ARG A 305 -36.50 25.75 -18.83
CA ARG A 305 -37.32 26.08 -20.00
C ARG A 305 -36.54 26.13 -21.33
N PRO A 306 -35.34 26.74 -21.44
CA PRO A 306 -34.60 26.79 -22.70
C PRO A 306 -34.13 25.42 -23.20
N ILE A 307 -33.89 24.45 -22.30
CA ILE A 307 -33.60 23.07 -22.69
C ILE A 307 -34.84 22.42 -23.32
N ARG A 308 -36.02 22.61 -22.70
CA ARG A 308 -37.29 22.13 -23.27
C ARG A 308 -37.56 22.74 -24.64
N GLU A 309 -37.43 24.05 -24.79
CA GLU A 309 -37.70 24.73 -26.06
C GLU A 309 -36.67 24.39 -27.14
N SER A 310 -35.40 24.16 -26.77
CA SER A 310 -34.36 23.77 -27.74
C SER A 310 -34.45 22.31 -28.20
N LEU A 311 -34.75 21.35 -27.30
CA LEU A 311 -34.85 19.92 -27.61
C LEU A 311 -36.24 19.51 -28.13
N PHE A 312 -37.29 20.14 -27.60
CA PHE A 312 -38.69 19.75 -27.80
C PHE A 312 -39.55 20.87 -28.38
N GLY A 313 -39.01 21.97 -28.92
CA GLY A 313 -39.82 23.10 -29.43
C GLY A 313 -40.89 22.74 -30.49
N TRP A 314 -40.74 21.59 -31.14
CA TRP A 314 -41.71 20.96 -32.05
C TRP A 314 -42.95 20.36 -31.34
N HIS A 315 -42.93 20.18 -30.01
CA HIS A 315 -44.01 19.57 -29.23
C HIS A 315 -45.32 20.37 -29.29
N ASN A 316 -45.24 21.67 -29.55
CA ASN A 316 -46.39 22.54 -29.75
C ASN A 316 -47.27 22.10 -30.93
N ASN A 317 -46.69 21.38 -31.91
CA ASN A 317 -47.37 20.91 -33.12
C ASN A 317 -48.01 19.52 -32.95
N LEU A 318 -47.91 18.90 -31.77
CA LEU A 318 -48.47 17.57 -31.51
C LEU A 318 -49.97 17.61 -31.17
N PRO A 319 -50.71 16.52 -31.42
CA PRO A 319 -52.08 16.37 -30.92
C PRO A 319 -52.14 16.50 -29.40
N LYS A 320 -53.24 17.06 -28.87
CA LYS A 320 -53.41 17.44 -27.46
C LYS A 320 -53.02 16.34 -26.46
N LEU A 321 -53.32 15.07 -26.75
CA LEU A 321 -52.98 13.94 -25.88
C LEU A 321 -51.46 13.71 -25.78
N PHE A 322 -50.74 13.66 -26.91
CA PHE A 322 -49.28 13.49 -26.92
C PHE A 322 -48.56 14.69 -26.30
N ARG A 323 -49.07 15.91 -26.53
CA ARG A 323 -48.58 17.12 -25.88
C ARG A 323 -48.76 17.05 -24.35
N LEU A 324 -49.94 16.64 -23.87
CA LEU A 324 -50.20 16.46 -22.44
C LEU A 324 -49.28 15.40 -21.81
N ILE A 325 -49.04 14.29 -22.50
CA ILE A 325 -48.10 13.24 -22.05
C ILE A 325 -46.67 13.82 -21.92
N LEU A 326 -46.18 14.54 -22.93
CA LEU A 326 -44.84 15.17 -22.85
C LEU A 326 -44.76 16.27 -21.78
N ASP A 327 -45.83 17.05 -21.58
CA ASP A 327 -45.89 18.08 -20.55
C ASP A 327 -45.87 17.46 -19.14
N LEU A 328 -46.58 16.35 -18.92
CA LEU A 328 -46.53 15.56 -17.68
C LEU A 328 -45.17 14.89 -17.45
N VAL A 329 -44.55 14.31 -18.49
CA VAL A 329 -43.19 13.75 -18.43
C VAL A 329 -42.18 14.84 -18.07
N TRP A 330 -42.30 16.04 -18.64
CA TRP A 330 -41.41 17.16 -18.32
C TRP A 330 -41.58 17.68 -16.89
N ILE A 331 -42.82 17.75 -16.39
CA ILE A 331 -43.09 18.02 -14.96
C ILE A 331 -42.45 16.95 -14.07
N GLY A 332 -42.50 15.68 -14.48
CA GLY A 332 -41.77 14.57 -13.86
C GLY A 332 -40.26 14.80 -13.83
N VAL A 333 -39.64 15.21 -14.94
CA VAL A 333 -38.20 15.54 -14.99
C VAL A 333 -37.84 16.68 -14.04
N ILE A 334 -38.65 17.75 -13.96
CA ILE A 334 -38.46 18.84 -13.00
C ILE A 334 -38.53 18.32 -11.56
N ALA A 335 -39.52 17.46 -11.25
CA ALA A 335 -39.67 16.87 -9.92
C ALA A 335 -38.50 15.94 -9.53
N VAL A 336 -37.95 15.17 -10.48
CA VAL A 336 -36.77 14.32 -10.27
C VAL A 336 -35.51 15.17 -10.01
N VAL A 337 -35.28 16.23 -10.80
CA VAL A 337 -34.18 17.19 -10.56
C VAL A 337 -34.32 17.85 -9.19
N PHE A 338 -35.52 18.29 -8.85
CA PHE A 338 -35.81 18.94 -7.57
C PHE A 338 -35.55 18.01 -6.38
N ALA A 339 -36.07 16.77 -6.42
CA ALA A 339 -35.83 15.77 -5.38
C ALA A 339 -34.34 15.46 -5.22
N GLY A 340 -33.60 15.33 -6.33
CA GLY A 340 -32.15 15.12 -6.31
C GLY A 340 -31.37 16.27 -5.67
N MET A 341 -31.78 17.54 -5.90
CA MET A 341 -31.17 18.71 -5.27
C MET A 341 -31.49 18.83 -3.77
N LEU A 342 -32.66 18.34 -3.32
CA LEU A 342 -33.02 18.32 -1.91
C LEU A 342 -32.35 17.17 -1.13
N ALA A 343 -32.06 16.03 -1.77
CA ALA A 343 -31.53 14.82 -1.14
C ALA A 343 -30.30 15.03 -0.22
N PRO A 344 -29.24 15.80 -0.60
CA PRO A 344 -28.10 16.01 0.30
C PRO A 344 -28.37 16.96 1.48
N LEU A 345 -29.47 17.74 1.47
CA LEU A 345 -29.67 18.82 2.45
C LEU A 345 -29.83 18.34 3.90
N GLU A 346 -30.44 17.17 4.12
CA GLU A 346 -30.54 16.52 5.45
C GLU A 346 -29.14 16.27 6.04
N THR A 347 -28.19 15.86 5.20
CA THR A 347 -26.80 15.56 5.59
C THR A 347 -25.97 16.83 5.77
N LEU A 348 -26.15 17.81 4.88
CA LEU A 348 -25.42 19.07 4.91
C LEU A 348 -25.87 19.97 6.07
N GLY A 349 -27.17 20.00 6.39
CA GLY A 349 -27.71 20.69 7.56
C GLY A 349 -27.21 20.08 8.88
N TRP A 350 -27.12 18.75 8.95
CA TRP A 350 -26.53 18.03 10.10
C TRP A 350 -25.06 18.41 10.30
N TRP A 351 -24.23 18.32 9.25
CA TRP A 351 -22.82 18.70 9.33
C TRP A 351 -22.60 20.18 9.69
N ALA A 352 -23.47 21.06 9.20
CA ALA A 352 -23.42 22.49 9.47
C ALA A 352 -24.00 22.89 10.84
N GLY A 353 -24.51 21.94 11.64
CA GLY A 353 -25.11 22.19 12.95
C GLY A 353 -26.48 22.90 12.89
N TRP A 354 -27.13 22.92 11.72
CA TRP A 354 -28.40 23.63 11.51
C TRP A 354 -29.61 22.98 12.23
N TYR A 355 -29.43 21.77 12.77
CA TYR A 355 -30.44 21.04 13.55
C TYR A 355 -30.15 21.00 15.07
N GLY A 356 -29.13 21.72 15.54
CA GLY A 356 -28.61 21.63 16.91
C GLY A 356 -27.43 20.65 17.02
N ASP A 357 -26.65 20.74 18.10
CA ASP A 357 -25.51 19.84 18.32
C ASP A 357 -25.94 18.48 18.88
N ASP A 358 -26.92 18.47 19.80
CA ASP A 358 -27.47 17.28 20.48
C ASP A 358 -28.45 16.48 19.61
N VAL A 359 -27.98 16.02 18.43
CA VAL A 359 -28.70 15.03 17.63
C VAL A 359 -28.47 13.65 18.26
N ASP A 360 -29.27 13.34 19.27
CA ASP A 360 -29.28 12.04 19.94
C ASP A 360 -29.80 10.94 19.00
N THR A 361 -28.87 10.25 18.34
CA THR A 361 -29.10 9.07 17.47
C THR A 361 -29.58 7.85 18.25
N SER A 362 -29.56 7.89 19.59
CA SER A 362 -29.80 6.73 20.44
C SER A 362 -31.27 6.47 20.78
N GLN A 363 -32.18 7.42 20.57
CA GLN A 363 -33.53 7.36 21.15
C GLN A 363 -34.49 6.33 20.52
N THR A 364 -34.25 5.95 19.25
CA THR A 364 -35.24 5.22 18.44
C THR A 364 -35.20 3.70 18.62
N ALA A 365 -34.02 3.10 18.84
CA ALA A 365 -33.86 1.65 18.88
C ALA A 365 -34.65 1.01 20.04
N VAL A 366 -35.65 0.20 19.67
CA VAL A 366 -36.58 -0.57 20.53
C VAL A 366 -35.91 -1.13 21.80
N ASN A 367 -36.67 -1.11 22.91
CA ASN A 367 -36.32 -1.72 24.20
C ASN A 367 -36.08 -3.25 24.09
N VAL A 368 -34.93 -3.64 23.56
CA VAL A 368 -34.36 -4.97 23.76
C VAL A 368 -33.99 -5.05 25.23
N ALA A 369 -34.75 -5.85 25.99
CA ALA A 369 -34.38 -6.16 27.37
C ALA A 369 -32.94 -6.69 27.39
N LYS A 370 -32.13 -6.24 28.37
CA LYS A 370 -30.79 -6.80 28.59
C LYS A 370 -30.92 -8.32 28.72
N ALA A 371 -30.50 -9.06 27.70
CA ALA A 371 -30.19 -10.46 27.86
C ALA A 371 -29.13 -10.56 28.96
N SER A 372 -29.32 -11.46 29.92
CA SER A 372 -28.26 -11.80 30.87
C SER A 372 -27.02 -12.18 30.08
N PRO A 373 -25.82 -11.75 30.49
CA PRO A 373 -24.60 -12.14 29.78
C PRO A 373 -24.50 -13.66 29.78
N SER A 374 -24.54 -14.27 28.60
CA SER A 374 -24.06 -15.63 28.41
C SER A 374 -22.54 -15.63 28.61
N ASP A 375 -22.00 -16.57 29.39
CA ASP A 375 -20.54 -16.72 29.56
C ASP A 375 -19.79 -17.12 28.26
N ALA A 376 -20.50 -17.30 27.15
CA ALA A 376 -19.93 -17.44 25.81
C ALA A 376 -19.29 -16.12 25.35
N SER A 377 -17.97 -16.15 25.13
CA SER A 377 -17.22 -15.03 24.57
C SER A 377 -17.57 -14.82 23.09
N ILE A 378 -18.21 -13.69 22.76
CA ILE A 378 -18.57 -13.32 21.38
C ILE A 378 -17.30 -13.23 20.53
N SER A 379 -17.21 -14.03 19.46
CA SER A 379 -16.07 -14.08 18.54
C SER A 379 -16.20 -13.11 17.36
N ARG A 380 -17.43 -12.69 17.02
CA ARG A 380 -17.73 -11.84 15.86
C ARG A 380 -19.06 -11.10 16.03
N TYR A 381 -19.15 -9.89 15.48
CA TYR A 381 -20.42 -9.17 15.31
C TYR A 381 -20.81 -9.11 13.82
N VAL A 382 -22.05 -9.44 13.51
CA VAL A 382 -22.62 -9.35 12.16
C VAL A 382 -23.67 -8.25 12.13
N VAL A 383 -23.60 -7.33 11.17
CA VAL A 383 -24.55 -6.20 11.04
C VAL A 383 -25.28 -6.27 9.72
N TYR A 384 -26.62 -6.26 9.73
CA TYR A 384 -27.43 -6.24 8.50
C TYR A 384 -27.80 -4.81 8.08
N LEU A 385 -27.52 -4.47 6.82
CA LEU A 385 -27.82 -3.20 6.17
C LEU A 385 -28.75 -3.45 4.96
N ASP A 386 -29.92 -2.81 5.00
CA ASP A 386 -31.01 -3.09 4.08
C ASP A 386 -30.93 -2.34 2.75
N GLY A 387 -31.73 -2.78 1.77
CA GLY A 387 -31.83 -2.19 0.44
C GLY A 387 -32.62 -0.88 0.37
N VAL A 388 -32.76 -0.34 -0.84
CA VAL A 388 -33.42 0.97 -1.08
C VAL A 388 -34.92 1.00 -0.74
N GLY A 389 -35.51 -0.12 -0.33
CA GLY A 389 -36.88 -0.21 0.18
C GLY A 389 -37.06 0.21 1.65
N GLN A 390 -35.98 0.48 2.40
CA GLN A 390 -36.08 0.84 3.82
C GLN A 390 -36.78 2.20 4.03
N SER A 391 -37.89 2.22 4.79
CA SER A 391 -38.67 3.43 5.11
C SER A 391 -38.72 3.78 6.61
N GLY A 392 -38.61 2.75 7.46
CA GLY A 392 -38.53 2.82 8.92
C GLY A 392 -37.66 1.68 9.46
N GLU A 393 -37.75 1.41 10.76
CA GLU A 393 -37.02 0.32 11.43
C GLU A 393 -37.57 -1.07 11.08
N THR A 394 -38.86 -1.15 10.74
CA THR A 394 -39.51 -2.38 10.31
C THR A 394 -39.08 -2.76 8.89
N TYR A 395 -38.47 -3.93 8.74
CA TYR A 395 -38.09 -4.50 7.46
C TYR A 395 -39.30 -5.01 6.64
N THR A 396 -39.11 -5.20 5.34
CA THR A 396 -40.12 -5.81 4.46
C THR A 396 -40.28 -7.31 4.73
N PRO A 397 -41.39 -7.96 4.31
CA PRO A 397 -41.67 -9.35 4.67
C PRO A 397 -40.62 -10.37 4.20
N ASP A 398 -39.98 -10.14 3.06
CA ASP A 398 -38.88 -10.94 2.50
C ASP A 398 -37.60 -10.80 3.34
N VAL A 399 -37.24 -9.57 3.72
CA VAL A 399 -36.09 -9.30 4.60
C VAL A 399 -36.33 -9.84 6.01
N MET A 400 -37.57 -9.77 6.53
CA MET A 400 -37.96 -10.42 7.79
C MET A 400 -37.85 -11.94 7.71
N ALA A 401 -38.27 -12.57 6.61
CA ALA A 401 -38.10 -14.01 6.40
C ALA A 401 -36.60 -14.39 6.35
N PHE A 402 -35.78 -13.59 5.67
CA PHE A 402 -34.32 -13.78 5.64
C PHE A 402 -33.68 -13.67 7.03
N LEU A 403 -33.98 -12.63 7.81
CA LEU A 403 -33.41 -12.45 9.15
C LEU A 403 -33.89 -13.51 10.15
N ASN A 404 -35.16 -13.93 10.07
CA ASN A 404 -35.70 -15.01 10.89
C ASN A 404 -35.08 -16.37 10.56
N ALA A 405 -34.64 -16.60 9.32
CA ALA A 405 -33.93 -17.82 8.92
C ALA A 405 -32.42 -17.75 9.21
N LEU A 406 -31.80 -16.57 9.06
CA LEU A 406 -30.37 -16.36 9.31
C LEU A 406 -30.03 -16.44 10.81
N LYS A 407 -30.81 -15.77 11.68
CA LYS A 407 -30.50 -15.69 13.12
C LYS A 407 -30.30 -17.05 13.81
N PRO A 408 -31.17 -18.08 13.64
CA PRO A 408 -30.96 -19.40 14.25
C PRO A 408 -29.90 -20.25 13.53
N ALA A 409 -29.40 -19.83 12.37
CA ALA A 409 -28.37 -20.54 11.61
C ALA A 409 -26.94 -20.01 11.87
N LEU A 410 -26.81 -18.86 12.54
CA LEU A 410 -25.53 -18.33 13.00
C LEU A 410 -24.98 -19.14 14.19
N PRO A 411 -23.64 -19.24 14.35
CA PRO A 411 -23.02 -19.82 15.54
C PRO A 411 -23.38 -19.05 16.83
N GLN A 412 -23.36 -19.73 17.98
CA GLN A 412 -23.77 -19.17 19.28
C GLN A 412 -22.87 -18.04 19.78
N ASP A 413 -21.65 -17.95 19.27
CA ASP A 413 -20.64 -16.93 19.56
C ASP A 413 -20.67 -15.72 18.59
N VAL A 414 -21.70 -15.63 17.74
CA VAL A 414 -21.85 -14.56 16.72
C VAL A 414 -23.11 -13.72 16.97
N GLU A 415 -22.95 -12.45 17.36
CA GLU A 415 -24.08 -11.55 17.63
C GLU A 415 -24.61 -10.86 16.36
N LEU A 416 -25.94 -10.82 16.20
CA LEU A 416 -26.62 -10.27 15.02
C LEU A 416 -27.27 -8.90 15.31
N VAL A 417 -26.62 -7.86 14.80
CA VAL A 417 -27.03 -6.45 14.88
C VAL A 417 -27.99 -6.12 13.73
N GLN A 418 -29.23 -5.77 14.08
CA GLN A 418 -30.29 -5.40 13.13
C GLN A 418 -31.13 -4.21 13.66
N GLY A 419 -32.01 -3.66 12.82
CA GLY A 419 -32.87 -2.52 13.12
C GLY A 419 -32.23 -1.14 12.93
N LEU A 420 -31.20 -1.01 12.09
CA LEU A 420 -30.48 0.25 11.86
C LEU A 420 -30.97 0.97 10.58
N MET A 421 -31.21 2.28 10.65
CA MET A 421 -31.68 3.10 9.54
C MET A 421 -30.52 3.60 8.67
N MET A 422 -30.28 2.96 7.53
CA MET A 422 -29.09 3.24 6.70
C MET A 422 -29.30 4.39 5.69
N TYR A 423 -30.51 4.97 5.67
CA TYR A 423 -30.91 6.04 4.74
C TYR A 423 -31.28 7.36 5.43
N SER A 424 -30.99 7.54 6.72
CA SER A 424 -31.07 8.84 7.41
C SER A 424 -29.90 9.00 8.38
N VAL A 425 -29.12 10.07 8.21
CA VAL A 425 -28.01 10.43 9.11
C VAL A 425 -28.49 10.78 10.53
N MET A 426 -29.78 11.09 10.68
CA MET A 426 -30.42 11.43 11.95
C MET A 426 -30.95 10.18 12.70
N ASN A 427 -30.87 8.98 12.10
CA ASN A 427 -31.49 7.74 12.60
C ASN A 427 -33.01 7.88 12.89
N ARG A 428 -33.74 8.62 12.03
CA ARG A 428 -35.19 8.90 12.19
C ARG A 428 -36.04 8.44 11.00
N PRO A 429 -37.22 7.83 11.22
CA PRO A 429 -38.18 7.47 10.18
C PRO A 429 -38.62 8.63 9.26
N LEU A 430 -39.19 8.29 8.11
CA LEU A 430 -39.76 9.26 7.16
C LEU A 430 -41.11 9.85 7.60
N GLY A 431 -41.82 9.18 8.52
CA GLY A 431 -43.17 9.55 8.97
C GLY A 431 -43.24 10.63 10.06
N GLU A 432 -42.11 11.10 10.59
CA GLU A 432 -42.01 11.93 11.81
C GLU A 432 -41.34 13.27 11.53
N ASP A 433 -41.83 14.35 12.16
CA ASP A 433 -41.28 15.73 12.19
C ASP A 433 -40.71 16.35 10.90
N ARG A 434 -41.15 15.86 9.73
CA ARG A 434 -40.74 16.34 8.41
C ARG A 434 -41.90 17.08 7.70
N PRO A 435 -41.64 18.18 6.96
CA PRO A 435 -42.62 18.68 6.00
C PRO A 435 -42.97 17.57 5.00
N LEU A 436 -44.25 17.47 4.62
CA LEU A 436 -44.83 16.36 3.84
C LEU A 436 -44.83 14.97 4.53
N ALA A 437 -44.63 14.84 5.85
CA ALA A 437 -44.72 13.55 6.55
C ALA A 437 -46.02 12.76 6.28
N PHE A 438 -47.15 13.45 6.02
CA PHE A 438 -48.41 12.80 5.66
C PHE A 438 -48.34 12.05 4.31
N VAL A 439 -47.56 12.55 3.34
CA VAL A 439 -47.35 11.91 2.03
C VAL A 439 -46.57 10.61 2.21
N TRP A 440 -45.52 10.63 3.04
CA TRP A 440 -44.72 9.44 3.32
C TRP A 440 -45.51 8.35 4.04
N ARG A 441 -46.36 8.71 5.02
CA ARG A 441 -47.29 7.76 5.68
C ARG A 441 -48.29 7.14 4.68
N LEU A 442 -48.77 7.90 3.71
CA LEU A 442 -49.66 7.40 2.66
C LEU A 442 -48.91 6.46 1.69
N ALA A 443 -47.70 6.83 1.29
CA ALA A 443 -46.84 6.02 0.43
C ALA A 443 -46.46 4.68 1.07
N ASP A 444 -46.08 4.69 2.36
CA ASP A 444 -45.84 3.46 3.13
C ASP A 444 -47.11 2.59 3.16
N LYS A 445 -48.26 3.17 3.53
CA LYS A 445 -49.52 2.41 3.64
C LYS A 445 -49.92 1.74 2.32
N MET A 446 -49.78 2.41 1.18
CA MET A 446 -50.12 1.81 -0.12
C MET A 446 -49.08 0.78 -0.59
N ARG A 447 -47.80 0.96 -0.25
CA ARG A 447 -46.76 -0.06 -0.50
C ARG A 447 -47.03 -1.38 0.21
N TRP A 448 -47.56 -1.36 1.44
CA TRP A 448 -47.95 -2.58 2.16
C TRP A 448 -49.15 -3.32 1.51
N SER A 449 -49.95 -2.65 0.67
CA SER A 449 -51.03 -3.29 -0.11
C SER A 449 -50.60 -3.69 -1.52
N ASN A 450 -49.71 -2.95 -2.18
CA ASN A 450 -49.19 -3.30 -3.51
C ASN A 450 -47.76 -2.74 -3.73
N PRO A 451 -46.73 -3.59 -3.91
CA PRO A 451 -45.37 -3.16 -4.22
C PRO A 451 -45.20 -2.40 -5.55
N THR A 452 -46.17 -2.50 -6.48
CA THR A 452 -46.09 -1.84 -7.80
C THR A 452 -46.70 -0.44 -7.86
N ASP A 453 -47.27 0.06 -6.75
CA ASP A 453 -47.93 1.37 -6.72
C ASP A 453 -46.95 2.54 -6.87
N ILE A 454 -47.39 3.55 -7.63
CA ILE A 454 -46.58 4.73 -8.01
C ILE A 454 -46.00 5.46 -6.78
N LEU A 455 -46.70 5.50 -5.64
CA LEU A 455 -46.18 6.12 -4.42
C LEU A 455 -45.08 5.29 -3.74
N GLY A 456 -45.08 3.96 -3.87
CA GLY A 456 -44.00 3.10 -3.40
C GLY A 456 -42.69 3.37 -4.17
N PHE A 457 -42.80 3.58 -5.48
CA PHE A 457 -41.68 3.96 -6.33
C PHE A 457 -41.03 5.29 -5.92
N MET A 458 -41.81 6.27 -5.43
CA MET A 458 -41.26 7.55 -4.94
C MET A 458 -40.30 7.40 -3.76
N LEU A 459 -40.55 6.42 -2.87
CA LEU A 459 -39.68 6.14 -1.73
C LEU A 459 -38.37 5.48 -2.16
N ASN A 460 -38.45 4.49 -3.05
CA ASN A 460 -37.26 3.86 -3.65
C ASN A 460 -36.42 4.90 -4.40
N LEU A 461 -37.05 5.82 -5.14
CA LEU A 461 -36.36 6.92 -5.83
C LEU A 461 -35.63 7.87 -4.86
N ARG A 462 -36.25 8.23 -3.73
CA ARG A 462 -35.59 9.01 -2.66
C ARG A 462 -34.36 8.27 -2.13
N ASN A 463 -34.47 6.97 -1.87
CA ASN A 463 -33.35 6.19 -1.35
C ASN A 463 -32.24 5.94 -2.40
N VAL A 464 -32.57 5.85 -3.69
CA VAL A 464 -31.59 5.86 -4.79
C VAL A 464 -30.82 7.18 -4.84
N PHE A 465 -31.46 8.33 -4.62
CA PHE A 465 -30.73 9.60 -4.47
C PHE A 465 -29.81 9.60 -3.24
N ILE A 466 -30.18 8.93 -2.15
CA ILE A 466 -29.31 8.78 -0.97
C ILE A 466 -28.11 7.84 -1.25
N VAL A 467 -28.28 6.76 -2.04
CA VAL A 467 -27.16 5.96 -2.56
C VAL A 467 -26.23 6.83 -3.42
N ALA A 468 -26.78 7.72 -4.26
CA ALA A 468 -25.99 8.67 -5.04
C ALA A 468 -25.27 9.72 -4.16
N VAL A 469 -25.88 10.16 -3.05
CA VAL A 469 -25.24 11.04 -2.05
C VAL A 469 -24.04 10.33 -1.40
N SER A 470 -24.20 9.09 -0.94
CA SER A 470 -23.12 8.26 -0.39
C SER A 470 -21.97 8.03 -1.39
N ALA A 471 -22.31 7.87 -2.68
CA ALA A 471 -21.37 7.60 -3.77
C ALA A 471 -20.66 8.85 -4.34
N ASP A 472 -21.15 10.07 -4.05
CA ASP A 472 -20.57 11.33 -4.51
C ASP A 472 -19.29 11.67 -3.72
N LYS A 473 -18.22 12.08 -4.41
CA LYS A 473 -16.95 12.46 -3.78
C LYS A 473 -17.05 13.68 -2.87
N ARG A 474 -18.13 14.47 -2.98
CA ARG A 474 -18.38 15.71 -2.24
C ARG A 474 -19.25 15.45 -1.01
N TYR A 475 -20.44 14.86 -1.22
CA TYR A 475 -21.42 14.62 -0.15
C TYR A 475 -21.13 13.33 0.64
N GLY A 476 -20.60 12.31 -0.04
CA GLY A 476 -20.35 10.98 0.52
C GLY A 476 -19.51 10.99 1.79
N PRO A 477 -18.34 11.67 1.85
CA PRO A 477 -17.50 11.67 3.06
C PRO A 477 -18.23 12.10 4.33
N ILE A 478 -19.16 13.05 4.23
CA ILE A 478 -20.01 13.52 5.33
C ILE A 478 -21.10 12.48 5.65
N TYR A 479 -21.79 12.00 4.61
CA TYR A 479 -22.86 11.00 4.73
C TYR A 479 -22.37 9.73 5.42
N ASN A 480 -21.26 9.20 4.93
CA ASN A 480 -20.72 7.90 5.28
C ASN A 480 -20.09 7.90 6.68
N GLN A 481 -19.56 9.04 7.15
CA GLN A 481 -19.16 9.24 8.54
C GLN A 481 -20.38 9.23 9.48
N GLY A 482 -21.48 9.90 9.09
CA GLY A 482 -22.73 9.88 9.84
C GLY A 482 -23.36 8.49 9.93
N ILE A 483 -23.36 7.72 8.83
CA ILE A 483 -23.79 6.32 8.84
C ILE A 483 -22.85 5.43 9.69
N ALA A 484 -21.56 5.71 9.71
CA ALA A 484 -20.62 5.01 10.61
C ALA A 484 -20.89 5.30 12.09
N GLN A 485 -21.40 6.49 12.45
CA GLN A 485 -21.88 6.78 13.81
C GLN A 485 -23.09 5.87 14.16
N VAL A 486 -24.09 5.77 13.28
CA VAL A 486 -25.27 4.88 13.50
C VAL A 486 -24.85 3.41 13.68
N LEU A 487 -23.86 2.94 12.90
CA LEU A 487 -23.28 1.60 13.07
C LEU A 487 -22.56 1.46 14.42
N TYR A 488 -21.74 2.44 14.81
CA TYR A 488 -21.01 2.45 16.08
C TYR A 488 -21.96 2.46 17.29
N ASP A 489 -23.00 3.28 17.27
CA ASP A 489 -24.03 3.34 18.32
C ASP A 489 -24.81 2.01 18.41
N GLY A 490 -25.15 1.42 17.26
CA GLY A 490 -25.86 0.14 17.16
C GLY A 490 -25.06 -1.07 17.63
N LEU A 491 -23.72 -1.01 17.54
CA LEU A 491 -22.76 -2.01 18.01
C LEU A 491 -22.45 -1.86 19.51
N THR A 492 -22.09 -0.66 19.96
CA THR A 492 -21.69 -0.40 21.36
C THR A 492 -22.85 -0.64 22.33
N LYS A 493 -24.09 -0.29 21.95
CA LYS A 493 -25.31 -0.65 22.70
C LYS A 493 -25.51 -2.17 22.90
N ARG A 494 -24.93 -3.00 22.03
CA ARG A 494 -24.96 -4.47 22.09
C ARG A 494 -23.70 -5.08 22.71
N GLY A 495 -22.87 -4.26 23.36
CA GLY A 495 -21.70 -4.72 24.12
C GLY A 495 -20.38 -4.72 23.34
N TYR A 496 -20.36 -4.30 22.06
CA TYR A 496 -19.10 -4.20 21.31
C TYR A 496 -18.15 -3.19 21.99
N GLN A 497 -16.95 -3.64 22.36
CA GLN A 497 -15.93 -2.79 22.98
C GLN A 497 -14.94 -2.27 21.91
N PRO A 498 -14.83 -0.93 21.71
CA PRO A 498 -13.79 -0.34 20.88
C PRO A 498 -12.38 -0.78 21.33
N GLY A 499 -11.52 -1.13 20.37
CA GLY A 499 -10.16 -1.62 20.64
C GLY A 499 -10.06 -3.11 21.00
N SER A 500 -11.18 -3.84 21.15
CA SER A 500 -11.17 -5.29 21.44
C SER A 500 -10.56 -6.17 20.35
N GLY A 501 -10.50 -5.68 19.11
CA GLY A 501 -10.00 -6.44 17.96
C GLY A 501 -10.94 -7.54 17.46
N ILE A 502 -12.16 -7.63 18.00
CA ILE A 502 -13.21 -8.55 17.55
C ILE A 502 -13.66 -8.15 16.13
N PRO A 503 -13.71 -9.08 15.15
CA PRO A 503 -14.13 -8.78 13.79
C PRO A 503 -15.60 -8.36 13.67
N ILE A 504 -15.86 -7.41 12.76
CA ILE A 504 -17.19 -6.94 12.38
C ILE A 504 -17.44 -7.33 10.91
N THR A 505 -18.55 -7.99 10.63
CA THR A 505 -18.98 -8.31 9.25
C THR A 505 -20.25 -7.55 8.90
N LEU A 506 -20.21 -6.72 7.85
CA LEU A 506 -21.37 -5.97 7.38
C LEU A 506 -22.05 -6.72 6.22
N ILE A 507 -23.29 -7.19 6.40
CA ILE A 507 -24.11 -7.77 5.34
C ILE A 507 -24.95 -6.66 4.68
N GLY A 508 -24.63 -6.28 3.45
CA GLY A 508 -25.30 -5.19 2.73
C GLY A 508 -26.08 -5.67 1.50
N TYR A 509 -27.41 -5.61 1.56
CA TYR A 509 -28.30 -5.95 0.44
C TYR A 509 -28.53 -4.73 -0.46
N SER A 510 -28.42 -4.90 -1.78
CA SER A 510 -28.75 -3.86 -2.78
C SER A 510 -28.05 -2.51 -2.48
N GLY A 511 -28.79 -1.43 -2.27
CA GLY A 511 -28.24 -0.13 -1.85
C GLY A 511 -27.48 -0.15 -0.51
N GLY A 512 -27.83 -1.05 0.41
CA GLY A 512 -27.10 -1.28 1.66
C GLY A 512 -25.65 -1.72 1.42
N GLY A 513 -25.38 -2.38 0.29
CA GLY A 513 -24.02 -2.73 -0.14
C GLY A 513 -23.12 -1.50 -0.37
N GLN A 514 -23.66 -0.40 -0.90
CA GLN A 514 -22.95 0.90 -0.96
C GLN A 514 -22.69 1.43 0.45
N MET A 515 -23.68 1.38 1.34
CA MET A 515 -23.55 1.92 2.70
C MET A 515 -22.50 1.15 3.51
N SER A 516 -22.43 -0.18 3.41
CA SER A 516 -21.40 -1.00 4.05
C SER A 516 -19.99 -0.55 3.63
N VAL A 517 -19.69 -0.54 2.33
CA VAL A 517 -18.32 -0.28 1.83
C VAL A 517 -17.89 1.18 2.01
N ALA A 518 -18.85 2.09 2.16
CA ALA A 518 -18.62 3.51 2.30
C ALA A 518 -18.43 3.93 3.77
N ALA A 519 -19.19 3.34 4.71
CA ALA A 519 -19.08 3.61 6.14
C ALA A 519 -17.92 2.86 6.81
N ALA A 520 -17.58 1.65 6.34
CA ALA A 520 -16.55 0.79 6.96
C ALA A 520 -15.18 1.47 7.22
N PRO A 521 -14.60 2.32 6.36
CA PRO A 521 -13.34 3.02 6.65
C PRO A 521 -13.41 3.97 7.85
N TYR A 522 -14.59 4.52 8.15
CA TYR A 522 -14.85 5.38 9.31
C TYR A 522 -15.14 4.52 10.55
N LEU A 523 -15.97 3.49 10.42
CA LEU A 523 -16.27 2.55 11.51
C LEU A 523 -14.99 1.86 12.01
N LYS A 524 -14.11 1.43 11.11
CA LYS A 524 -12.79 0.85 11.45
C LYS A 524 -11.89 1.82 12.21
N ARG A 525 -11.91 3.12 11.86
CA ARG A 525 -11.19 4.17 12.60
C ARG A 525 -11.73 4.34 14.03
N ALA A 526 -13.04 4.23 14.22
CA ALA A 526 -13.69 4.39 15.53
C ALA A 526 -13.62 3.15 16.42
N THR A 527 -13.59 1.94 15.84
CA THR A 527 -13.69 0.67 16.58
C THR A 527 -12.36 -0.07 16.75
N GLY A 528 -11.36 0.22 15.91
CA GLY A 528 -10.13 -0.56 15.80
C GLY A 528 -10.32 -1.97 15.20
N ALA A 529 -11.53 -2.30 14.73
CA ALA A 529 -11.88 -3.65 14.31
C ALA A 529 -11.27 -4.08 12.97
N PRO A 530 -11.00 -5.38 12.79
CA PRO A 530 -11.06 -5.99 11.46
C PRO A 530 -12.48 -5.85 10.91
N ILE A 531 -12.64 -5.35 9.67
CA ILE A 531 -13.96 -5.20 9.04
C ILE A 531 -14.02 -5.91 7.69
N GLU A 532 -14.97 -6.84 7.59
CA GLU A 532 -15.33 -7.58 6.38
C GLU A 532 -16.73 -7.19 5.91
N ILE A 533 -17.02 -7.42 4.63
CA ILE A 533 -18.32 -7.08 4.03
C ILE A 533 -18.82 -8.25 3.18
N ILE A 534 -20.08 -8.62 3.36
CA ILE A 534 -20.81 -9.52 2.47
C ILE A 534 -21.87 -8.67 1.75
N SER A 535 -21.80 -8.59 0.43
CA SER A 535 -22.73 -7.78 -0.37
C SER A 535 -23.62 -8.67 -1.21
N LEU A 536 -24.95 -8.56 -1.04
CA LEU A 536 -25.95 -9.30 -1.79
C LEU A 536 -26.53 -8.38 -2.88
N GLY A 537 -26.21 -8.62 -4.16
CA GLY A 537 -26.66 -7.80 -5.29
C GLY A 537 -26.25 -6.32 -5.23
N GLY A 538 -25.21 -5.97 -4.46
CA GLY A 538 -24.99 -4.60 -4.03
C GLY A 538 -24.51 -3.62 -5.10
N VAL A 539 -25.25 -2.52 -5.28
CA VAL A 539 -24.93 -1.47 -6.27
C VAL A 539 -24.02 -0.42 -5.64
N MET A 540 -22.70 -0.66 -5.69
CA MET A 540 -21.68 0.14 -5.00
C MET A 540 -20.73 0.90 -5.94
N SER A 541 -20.23 2.05 -5.47
CA SER A 541 -19.38 2.97 -6.22
C SER A 541 -17.88 2.62 -6.16
N ALA A 542 -17.17 2.80 -7.26
CA ALA A 542 -15.71 2.72 -7.31
C ALA A 542 -14.97 3.88 -6.59
N ASN A 543 -15.72 4.85 -6.04
CA ASN A 543 -15.18 5.95 -5.23
C ASN A 543 -14.86 5.54 -3.78
N ASN A 544 -15.45 4.45 -3.27
CA ASN A 544 -15.24 3.99 -1.89
C ASN A 544 -13.83 3.40 -1.72
N ASN A 545 -13.21 3.53 -0.55
CA ASN A 545 -11.84 3.08 -0.33
C ASN A 545 -11.78 1.60 0.13
N PHE A 546 -12.08 0.69 -0.81
CA PHE A 546 -12.06 -0.76 -0.60
C PHE A 546 -10.75 -1.30 0.00
N LEU A 547 -9.62 -0.61 -0.20
CA LEU A 547 -8.31 -1.01 0.32
C LEU A 547 -8.22 -0.99 1.86
N LYS A 548 -9.16 -0.33 2.55
CA LYS A 548 -9.23 -0.25 4.02
C LYS A 548 -10.02 -1.37 4.69
N LEU A 549 -10.86 -2.09 3.95
CA LEU A 549 -11.51 -3.33 4.40
C LEU A 549 -10.45 -4.41 4.66
N GLU A 550 -10.79 -5.48 5.39
CA GLU A 550 -10.06 -6.74 5.18
C GLU A 550 -10.48 -7.33 3.84
N HIS A 551 -11.78 -7.63 3.70
CA HIS A 551 -12.34 -8.26 2.52
C HIS A 551 -13.76 -7.80 2.18
N LEU A 552 -14.12 -7.95 0.90
CA LEU A 552 -15.48 -7.81 0.37
C LEU A 552 -15.86 -9.07 -0.43
N TYR A 553 -16.82 -9.82 0.07
CA TYR A 553 -17.46 -10.91 -0.66
C TYR A 553 -18.69 -10.34 -1.37
N HIS A 554 -18.64 -10.18 -2.69
CA HIS A 554 -19.73 -9.62 -3.48
C HIS A 554 -20.46 -10.74 -4.24
N VAL A 555 -21.66 -11.08 -3.75
CA VAL A 555 -22.55 -12.11 -4.26
C VAL A 555 -23.50 -11.49 -5.28
N ALA A 556 -23.44 -11.94 -6.53
CA ALA A 556 -24.26 -11.46 -7.63
C ALA A 556 -24.96 -12.63 -8.37
N GLY A 557 -26.28 -12.69 -8.30
CA GLY A 557 -27.10 -13.67 -8.99
C GLY A 557 -27.00 -13.53 -10.52
N ASN A 558 -26.95 -14.65 -11.25
CA ASN A 558 -26.71 -14.57 -12.71
C ASN A 558 -27.90 -14.03 -13.54
N LYS A 559 -29.05 -13.74 -12.90
CA LYS A 559 -30.17 -12.98 -13.47
C LYS A 559 -30.38 -11.61 -12.79
N ASP A 560 -29.49 -11.17 -11.90
CA ASP A 560 -29.59 -9.86 -11.26
C ASP A 560 -29.34 -8.74 -12.29
N GLY A 561 -30.42 -8.05 -12.68
CA GLY A 561 -30.37 -6.91 -13.59
C GLY A 561 -29.97 -5.60 -12.92
N ILE A 562 -30.02 -5.51 -11.59
CA ILE A 562 -29.78 -4.28 -10.81
C ILE A 562 -28.30 -4.15 -10.45
N GLU A 563 -27.64 -5.24 -10.02
CA GLU A 563 -26.17 -5.26 -9.83
C GLU A 563 -25.47 -4.80 -11.11
N ARG A 564 -25.88 -5.35 -12.26
CA ARG A 564 -25.33 -5.07 -13.60
C ARG A 564 -25.40 -3.59 -14.02
N ILE A 565 -26.29 -2.79 -13.43
CA ILE A 565 -26.33 -1.34 -13.65
C ILE A 565 -25.13 -0.67 -12.96
N GLY A 566 -24.67 -1.19 -11.83
CA GLY A 566 -23.52 -0.69 -11.05
C GLY A 566 -22.26 -0.45 -11.90
N PRO A 567 -21.73 -1.45 -12.64
CA PRO A 567 -20.58 -1.25 -13.53
C PRO A 567 -20.85 -0.33 -14.72
N ALA A 568 -22.10 0.00 -15.05
CA ALA A 568 -22.44 0.99 -16.08
C ALA A 568 -22.47 2.42 -15.52
N ILE A 569 -23.13 2.65 -14.38
CA ILE A 569 -23.22 3.99 -13.75
C ILE A 569 -21.94 4.39 -13.01
N PHE A 570 -21.16 3.43 -12.52
CA PHE A 570 -19.88 3.64 -11.86
C PHE A 570 -18.73 3.20 -12.79
N PRO A 571 -18.31 4.02 -13.75
CA PRO A 571 -17.32 3.63 -14.77
C PRO A 571 -16.00 3.14 -14.16
N GLY A 572 -15.62 3.59 -12.95
CA GLY A 572 -14.46 3.10 -12.23
C GLY A 572 -14.49 1.63 -11.81
N ARG A 573 -15.63 0.90 -11.92
CA ARG A 573 -15.68 -0.57 -11.78
C ARG A 573 -15.21 -1.31 -13.05
N ARG A 574 -14.98 -0.61 -14.17
CA ARG A 574 -14.46 -1.18 -15.43
C ARG A 574 -12.92 -1.25 -15.41
N GLN A 575 -12.37 -2.31 -15.99
CA GLN A 575 -10.93 -2.60 -15.98
C GLN A 575 -10.04 -1.47 -16.55
N TRP A 576 -10.53 -0.70 -17.54
CA TRP A 576 -9.81 0.43 -18.16
C TRP A 576 -9.53 1.63 -17.23
N PHE A 577 -9.98 1.60 -15.97
CA PHE A 577 -9.61 2.54 -14.91
C PHE A 577 -8.74 1.86 -13.84
N PRO A 578 -7.51 1.38 -14.16
CA PRO A 578 -6.74 0.49 -13.28
C PRO A 578 -6.44 1.11 -11.90
N LEU A 579 -6.38 2.45 -11.81
CA LEU A 579 -6.10 3.21 -10.59
C LEU A 579 -7.31 3.40 -9.66
N SER A 580 -8.52 2.94 -10.03
CA SER A 580 -9.70 3.03 -9.15
C SER A 580 -9.53 2.16 -7.90
N TYR A 581 -10.16 2.54 -6.78
CA TYR A 581 -10.11 1.73 -5.56
C TYR A 581 -10.71 0.34 -5.78
N TRP A 582 -11.77 0.22 -6.60
CA TRP A 582 -12.34 -1.07 -6.99
C TRP A 582 -11.29 -1.94 -7.70
N ASN A 583 -10.69 -1.46 -8.80
CA ASN A 583 -9.75 -2.27 -9.58
C ASN A 583 -8.47 -2.59 -8.79
N ARG A 584 -7.97 -1.67 -7.95
CA ARG A 584 -6.82 -1.92 -7.06
C ARG A 584 -7.15 -2.96 -5.98
N ALA A 585 -8.35 -2.92 -5.41
CA ALA A 585 -8.79 -3.90 -4.42
C ALA A 585 -9.13 -5.26 -5.06
N MET A 586 -9.58 -5.31 -6.32
CA MET A 586 -9.69 -6.54 -7.11
C MET A 586 -8.31 -7.18 -7.38
N ARG A 587 -7.26 -6.40 -7.70
CA ARG A 587 -5.91 -6.95 -7.96
C ARG A 587 -5.20 -7.44 -6.71
N ARG A 588 -5.20 -6.62 -5.64
CA ARG A 588 -4.85 -7.06 -4.28
C ARG A 588 -5.84 -8.12 -3.71
N GLY A 589 -6.92 -8.40 -4.45
CA GLY A 589 -8.02 -9.31 -4.18
C GLY A 589 -8.68 -9.23 -2.81
N LYS A 590 -8.76 -8.03 -2.23
CA LYS A 590 -9.69 -7.71 -1.14
C LYS A 590 -11.16 -7.71 -1.57
N ILE A 591 -11.47 -8.25 -2.76
CA ILE A 591 -12.81 -8.39 -3.33
C ILE A 591 -12.89 -9.76 -4.01
N THR A 592 -13.74 -10.65 -3.49
CA THR A 592 -14.13 -11.89 -4.18
C THR A 592 -15.48 -11.71 -4.84
N LEU A 593 -15.59 -12.09 -6.11
CA LEU A 593 -16.86 -12.13 -6.84
C LEU A 593 -17.44 -13.53 -6.75
N LEU A 594 -18.64 -13.64 -6.19
CA LEU A 594 -19.38 -14.90 -6.02
C LEU A 594 -20.68 -14.82 -6.82
N SER A 595 -21.16 -15.94 -7.36
CA SER A 595 -22.40 -15.95 -8.14
C SER A 595 -23.28 -17.15 -7.83
N ILE A 596 -24.58 -16.91 -7.73
CA ILE A 596 -25.59 -17.96 -7.55
C ILE A 596 -26.39 -18.07 -8.85
N ALA A 597 -26.45 -19.27 -9.42
CA ALA A 597 -27.13 -19.52 -10.68
C ALA A 597 -28.66 -19.46 -10.51
N GLY A 598 -29.36 -18.87 -11.48
CA GLY A 598 -30.83 -18.77 -11.48
C GLY A 598 -31.39 -17.55 -10.74
N VAL A 599 -30.65 -17.00 -9.78
CA VAL A 599 -31.06 -15.92 -8.86
C VAL A 599 -31.06 -14.54 -9.53
N GLY A 600 -32.13 -13.78 -9.30
CA GLY A 600 -32.32 -12.37 -9.64
C GLY A 600 -32.14 -11.44 -8.43
N HIS A 601 -32.62 -10.19 -8.52
CA HIS A 601 -32.37 -9.20 -7.46
C HIS A 601 -33.31 -9.33 -6.24
N GLN A 602 -34.62 -9.30 -6.47
CA GLN A 602 -35.66 -9.22 -5.44
C GLN A 602 -36.71 -10.33 -5.64
N VAL A 603 -37.53 -10.59 -4.63
CA VAL A 603 -38.66 -11.54 -4.72
C VAL A 603 -39.70 -11.04 -5.75
N PRO A 604 -40.26 -11.90 -6.62
CA PRO A 604 -39.98 -13.33 -6.80
C PRO A 604 -38.70 -13.60 -7.60
N GLY A 605 -37.96 -14.64 -7.20
CA GLY A 605 -36.71 -15.10 -7.81
C GLY A 605 -35.44 -14.44 -7.28
N GLY A 606 -35.50 -13.66 -6.21
CA GLY A 606 -34.34 -12.97 -5.61
C GLY A 606 -33.58 -13.78 -4.54
N TYR A 607 -32.50 -13.22 -4.01
CA TYR A 607 -31.64 -13.86 -2.99
C TYR A 607 -32.40 -14.32 -1.73
N MET A 608 -33.46 -13.61 -1.35
CA MET A 608 -34.23 -13.86 -0.12
C MET A 608 -35.51 -14.68 -0.37
N ASP A 609 -35.69 -15.25 -1.57
CA ASP A 609 -36.90 -15.96 -1.94
C ASP A 609 -36.99 -17.36 -1.27
N PRO A 610 -38.02 -17.63 -0.44
CA PRO A 610 -38.20 -18.92 0.22
C PRO A 610 -39.00 -19.94 -0.61
N GLN A 611 -39.46 -19.58 -1.82
CA GLN A 611 -40.29 -20.41 -2.70
C GLN A 611 -39.55 -20.80 -3.99
N ALA A 612 -38.71 -19.92 -4.53
CA ALA A 612 -37.90 -20.20 -5.71
C ALA A 612 -36.77 -21.20 -5.38
N THR A 613 -36.65 -22.27 -6.17
CA THR A 613 -35.66 -23.34 -5.96
C THR A 613 -34.57 -23.39 -7.03
N LEU A 614 -33.39 -23.83 -6.61
CA LEU A 614 -32.28 -24.24 -7.46
C LEU A 614 -32.56 -25.63 -8.08
N PRO A 615 -31.83 -26.03 -9.14
CA PRO A 615 -31.94 -27.37 -9.74
C PRO A 615 -31.60 -28.53 -8.78
N ASP A 616 -30.95 -28.26 -7.65
CA ASP A 616 -30.64 -29.22 -6.59
C ASP A 616 -31.71 -29.33 -5.49
N GLY A 617 -32.80 -28.56 -5.59
CA GLY A 617 -33.91 -28.56 -4.65
C GLY A 617 -33.80 -27.57 -3.48
N ARG A 618 -32.65 -26.93 -3.24
CA ARG A 618 -32.53 -25.86 -2.23
C ARG A 618 -33.30 -24.61 -2.67
N THR A 619 -33.87 -23.88 -1.73
CA THR A 619 -34.45 -22.54 -2.01
C THR A 619 -33.36 -21.50 -2.20
N TYR A 620 -33.66 -20.40 -2.90
CA TYR A 620 -32.71 -19.29 -3.11
C TYR A 620 -32.30 -18.65 -1.77
N LEU A 621 -33.24 -18.59 -0.81
CA LEU A 621 -32.98 -18.20 0.57
C LEU A 621 -31.99 -19.16 1.27
N GLN A 622 -32.20 -20.48 1.18
CA GLN A 622 -31.30 -21.48 1.79
C GLN A 622 -29.88 -21.36 1.23
N ALA A 623 -29.73 -21.34 -0.10
CA ALA A 623 -28.44 -21.23 -0.75
C ALA A 623 -27.71 -19.90 -0.43
N THR A 624 -28.46 -18.81 -0.23
CA THR A 624 -27.90 -17.52 0.20
C THR A 624 -27.40 -17.57 1.66
N ILE A 625 -28.14 -18.21 2.57
CA ILE A 625 -27.73 -18.38 3.98
C ILE A 625 -26.52 -19.32 4.08
N GLU A 626 -26.53 -20.44 3.37
CA GLU A 626 -25.40 -21.38 3.33
C GLU A 626 -24.11 -20.70 2.85
N LEU A 627 -24.19 -19.87 1.80
CA LEU A 627 -23.04 -19.09 1.31
C LEU A 627 -22.55 -18.05 2.34
N ILE A 628 -23.45 -17.40 3.07
CA ILE A 628 -23.09 -16.48 4.16
C ILE A 628 -22.34 -17.23 5.27
N LEU A 629 -22.80 -18.43 5.65
CA LEU A 629 -22.14 -19.25 6.68
C LEU A 629 -20.77 -19.75 6.22
N GLN A 630 -20.64 -20.19 4.97
CA GLN A 630 -19.35 -20.55 4.36
C GLN A 630 -18.35 -19.37 4.41
N ILE A 631 -18.81 -18.15 4.12
CA ILE A 631 -17.98 -16.94 4.21
C ILE A 631 -17.55 -16.69 5.67
N LEU A 632 -18.50 -16.70 6.62
CA LEU A 632 -18.22 -16.40 8.03
C LEU A 632 -17.25 -17.40 8.69
N ARG A 633 -17.19 -18.64 8.18
CA ARG A 633 -16.25 -19.69 8.60
C ARG A 633 -14.94 -19.74 7.80
N GLY A 634 -14.82 -18.97 6.71
CA GLY A 634 -13.64 -18.97 5.82
C GLY A 634 -13.58 -20.10 4.78
N GLU A 635 -14.64 -20.91 4.67
CA GLU A 635 -14.69 -22.12 3.81
C GLU A 635 -14.59 -21.79 2.30
N VAL A 636 -15.03 -20.60 1.89
CA VAL A 636 -15.12 -20.17 0.48
C VAL A 636 -13.78 -20.12 -0.26
N LEU A 637 -12.66 -19.87 0.45
CA LEU A 637 -11.32 -19.81 -0.18
C LEU A 637 -10.92 -21.15 -0.84
N THR A 638 -11.51 -22.26 -0.41
CA THR A 638 -11.24 -23.61 -0.92
C THR A 638 -11.75 -23.83 -2.36
N ILE A 639 -12.70 -23.01 -2.84
CA ILE A 639 -13.48 -23.26 -4.07
C ILE A 639 -12.75 -22.78 -5.35
N ALA A 640 -11.65 -22.03 -5.22
CA ALA A 640 -10.93 -21.43 -6.36
C ALA A 640 -10.18 -22.41 -7.30
N GLN A 641 -10.33 -23.73 -7.12
CA GLN A 641 -9.51 -24.78 -7.76
C GLN A 641 -9.77 -25.01 -9.27
N THR A 642 -10.42 -24.09 -9.97
CA THR A 642 -10.75 -24.22 -11.40
C THR A 642 -9.61 -23.81 -12.35
N LEU A 643 -8.53 -23.22 -11.83
CA LEU A 643 -7.30 -22.95 -12.57
C LEU A 643 -6.24 -24.02 -12.23
N PRO A 644 -5.53 -24.59 -13.23
CA PRO A 644 -4.48 -25.56 -12.97
C PRO A 644 -3.32 -24.90 -12.22
N ARG A 645 -2.87 -25.54 -11.13
CA ARG A 645 -1.68 -25.10 -10.39
C ARG A 645 -0.44 -25.21 -11.27
N LYS A 646 0.44 -24.21 -11.20
CA LYS A 646 1.73 -24.25 -11.88
C LYS A 646 2.81 -24.71 -10.90
N THR A 647 3.39 -25.89 -11.15
CA THR A 647 4.49 -26.43 -10.36
C THR A 647 5.69 -25.47 -10.37
N SER A 648 6.30 -25.25 -9.20
CA SER A 648 7.54 -24.49 -9.06
C SER A 648 8.76 -25.39 -9.26
N ASN A 649 9.91 -24.82 -9.65
CA ASN A 649 11.17 -25.55 -9.77
C ASN A 649 11.51 -26.24 -8.43
N TYR A 650 11.32 -25.56 -7.30
CA TYR A 650 11.44 -26.11 -5.95
C TYR A 650 10.62 -27.39 -5.74
N ALA A 651 9.37 -27.43 -6.18
CA ALA A 651 8.50 -28.60 -6.08
C ALA A 651 8.89 -29.74 -7.04
N LEU A 652 9.72 -29.47 -8.05
CA LEU A 652 10.42 -30.50 -8.84
C LEU A 652 11.68 -30.98 -8.11
N TYR A 653 12.49 -30.05 -7.58
CA TYR A 653 13.73 -30.35 -6.86
C TYR A 653 13.47 -31.26 -5.65
N GLN A 654 12.39 -31.00 -4.90
CA GLN A 654 11.95 -31.83 -3.76
C GLN A 654 11.54 -33.28 -4.13
N GLN A 655 11.52 -33.67 -5.41
CA GLN A 655 11.30 -35.07 -5.81
C GLN A 655 12.59 -35.91 -5.73
N ALA A 656 13.77 -35.29 -5.62
CA ALA A 656 15.04 -35.99 -5.54
C ALA A 656 15.49 -36.22 -4.09
N ALA A 657 15.69 -37.49 -3.71
CA ALA A 657 16.00 -37.89 -2.33
C ALA A 657 17.20 -37.15 -1.70
N PHE A 658 18.24 -36.81 -2.48
CA PHE A 658 19.44 -36.14 -1.98
C PHE A 658 19.22 -34.65 -1.58
N ILE A 659 18.02 -34.10 -1.81
CA ILE A 659 17.61 -32.77 -1.34
C ILE A 659 17.05 -32.82 0.09
N HIS A 660 16.54 -33.97 0.53
CA HIS A 660 15.93 -34.14 1.85
C HIS A 660 16.99 -34.29 2.95
N ALA A 661 16.68 -33.79 4.15
CA ALA A 661 17.62 -33.77 5.27
C ALA A 661 17.82 -35.15 5.94
N ASP A 662 16.85 -36.06 5.82
CA ASP A 662 16.81 -37.40 6.41
C ASP A 662 17.64 -38.42 5.61
N TYR A 663 17.84 -38.20 4.30
CA TYR A 663 18.76 -38.94 3.43
C TYR A 663 20.21 -38.95 3.95
N TYR A 664 20.56 -38.00 4.84
CA TYR A 664 21.86 -37.86 5.49
C TYR A 664 21.78 -38.20 7.00
N PRO A 665 22.16 -39.41 7.45
CA PRO A 665 22.07 -39.81 8.85
C PRO A 665 22.75 -38.80 9.79
N LEU A 666 22.10 -38.45 10.91
CA LEU A 666 22.60 -37.44 11.85
C LEU A 666 23.80 -37.95 12.65
N HIS A 667 23.78 -39.22 13.05
CA HIS A 667 24.92 -39.88 13.68
C HIS A 667 25.83 -40.52 12.60
N GLN A 668 26.73 -39.70 12.04
CA GLN A 668 27.76 -40.13 11.10
C GLN A 668 29.14 -39.60 11.50
N SER A 669 30.20 -40.31 11.11
CA SER A 669 31.58 -39.85 11.25
C SER A 669 32.25 -39.66 9.89
N VAL A 670 33.10 -38.63 9.81
CA VAL A 670 34.03 -38.38 8.71
C VAL A 670 35.46 -38.43 9.25
N ASP A 671 36.44 -38.63 8.38
CA ASP A 671 37.84 -38.48 8.76
C ASP A 671 38.15 -36.98 8.89
N GLU A 672 38.43 -36.52 10.10
CA GLU A 672 38.70 -35.10 10.40
C GLU A 672 39.96 -34.56 9.72
N THR A 673 40.86 -35.43 9.24
CA THR A 673 42.04 -35.04 8.45
C THR A 673 41.73 -34.80 6.98
N LEU A 674 40.60 -35.32 6.49
CA LEU A 674 40.17 -35.25 5.08
C LEU A 674 38.95 -34.34 4.87
N TYR A 675 38.10 -34.23 5.89
CA TYR A 675 36.83 -33.50 5.90
C TYR A 675 36.73 -32.62 7.16
N GLN A 676 36.14 -31.43 7.03
CA GLN A 676 35.92 -30.47 8.13
C GLN A 676 34.45 -30.03 8.21
N PRO A 677 33.89 -29.79 9.40
CA PRO A 677 32.54 -29.23 9.52
C PRO A 677 32.51 -27.79 9.01
N ILE A 678 31.40 -27.38 8.37
CA ILE A 678 31.22 -26.02 7.84
C ILE A 678 31.20 -24.96 8.96
N HIS A 679 30.69 -25.31 10.15
CA HIS A 679 30.59 -24.42 11.31
C HIS A 679 30.44 -25.22 12.61
N PRO A 680 30.86 -24.70 13.80
CA PRO A 680 30.69 -25.42 15.07
C PRO A 680 29.21 -25.72 15.41
N TRP A 681 28.31 -24.75 15.19
CA TRP A 681 26.86 -24.92 15.31
C TRP A 681 26.17 -24.85 13.95
N MET A 682 25.46 -25.92 13.58
CA MET A 682 24.58 -25.97 12.41
C MET A 682 23.42 -26.97 12.60
N GLY A 683 22.35 -26.79 11.85
CA GLY A 683 21.13 -27.58 11.99
C GLY A 683 20.01 -27.13 11.06
N ARG A 684 18.87 -27.81 11.19
CA ARG A 684 17.65 -27.54 10.41
C ARG A 684 16.69 -26.68 11.24
N LEU A 685 16.21 -25.59 10.66
CA LEU A 685 15.14 -24.79 11.27
C LEU A 685 13.80 -25.49 11.08
N ILE A 686 13.00 -25.51 12.15
CA ILE A 686 11.66 -26.09 12.18
C ILE A 686 10.69 -25.03 12.71
N LEU A 687 9.67 -24.69 11.92
CA LEU A 687 8.59 -23.81 12.36
C LEU A 687 7.68 -24.58 13.35
N PRO A 688 7.51 -24.12 14.60
CA PRO A 688 6.67 -24.81 15.58
C PRO A 688 5.20 -24.79 15.16
N GLN A 689 4.40 -25.74 15.65
CA GLN A 689 2.96 -25.69 15.43
C GLN A 689 2.34 -24.48 16.12
N LYS A 690 1.19 -24.02 15.63
CA LYS A 690 0.54 -22.77 16.05
C LYS A 690 0.19 -22.77 17.54
N GLU A 691 -0.07 -23.94 18.08
CA GLU A 691 -0.40 -24.25 19.47
C GLU A 691 0.86 -24.26 20.37
N GLU A 692 1.99 -24.76 19.84
CA GLU A 692 3.28 -24.85 20.53
C GLU A 692 4.01 -23.49 20.60
N ARG A 693 3.79 -22.65 19.59
CA ARG A 693 4.45 -21.36 19.35
C ARG A 693 4.58 -20.48 20.60
N ALA A 694 3.52 -20.41 21.42
CA ALA A 694 3.49 -19.61 22.65
C ALA A 694 4.44 -20.13 23.75
N GLN A 695 4.79 -21.41 23.72
CA GLN A 695 5.76 -22.05 24.62
C GLN A 695 7.18 -21.94 24.04
N VAL A 696 7.35 -22.18 22.74
CA VAL A 696 8.65 -22.15 22.05
C VAL A 696 9.26 -20.74 22.08
N LYS A 697 8.48 -19.68 21.81
CA LYS A 697 8.91 -18.27 21.83
C LYS A 697 10.14 -18.00 20.95
N GLY A 698 10.06 -18.48 19.71
CA GLY A 698 11.14 -18.55 18.74
C GLY A 698 10.81 -19.67 17.75
N VAL A 699 11.82 -20.36 17.24
CA VAL A 699 11.64 -21.56 16.38
C VAL A 699 12.25 -22.79 17.03
N LEU A 700 12.00 -23.95 16.45
CA LEU A 700 12.69 -25.18 16.81
C LEU A 700 13.92 -25.37 15.90
N PHE A 701 14.96 -26.00 16.42
CA PHE A 701 16.23 -26.23 15.74
C PHE A 701 16.71 -27.66 15.98
N GLU A 702 16.78 -28.45 14.92
CA GLU A 702 17.35 -29.80 14.95
C GLU A 702 18.86 -29.70 14.78
N VAL A 703 19.62 -30.05 15.82
CA VAL A 703 21.08 -29.90 15.85
C VAL A 703 21.73 -30.98 14.98
N HIS A 704 22.39 -30.59 13.90
CA HIS A 704 23.10 -31.51 12.99
C HIS A 704 24.60 -31.59 13.31
N HIS A 705 25.17 -30.55 13.92
CA HIS A 705 26.52 -30.54 14.49
C HIS A 705 26.60 -29.49 15.61
N ALA A 706 27.40 -29.79 16.64
CA ALA A 706 27.61 -28.93 17.80
C ALA A 706 29.10 -28.92 18.24
N PRO A 707 29.56 -27.91 18.99
CA PRO A 707 30.90 -27.92 19.61
C PRO A 707 31.08 -29.11 20.56
N ALA A 708 32.34 -29.52 20.81
CA ALA A 708 32.68 -30.70 21.61
C ALA A 708 31.91 -30.84 22.96
N PRO A 709 31.71 -29.78 23.79
CA PRO A 709 30.92 -29.89 25.03
C PRO A 709 29.44 -30.23 24.86
N TYR A 710 28.90 -30.10 23.63
CA TYR A 710 27.48 -30.22 23.30
C TYR A 710 27.18 -31.32 22.28
N GLN A 711 28.15 -32.18 21.92
CA GLN A 711 27.97 -33.26 20.94
C GLN A 711 26.80 -34.21 21.27
N GLN A 712 26.49 -34.40 22.56
CA GLN A 712 25.32 -35.14 23.05
C GLN A 712 23.95 -34.55 22.62
N TRP A 713 23.92 -33.35 22.03
CA TRP A 713 22.72 -32.71 21.48
C TRP A 713 22.55 -32.93 19.97
N VAL A 714 23.54 -33.48 19.25
CA VAL A 714 23.36 -33.85 17.84
C VAL A 714 22.23 -34.87 17.72
N GLY A 715 21.28 -34.62 16.82
CA GLY A 715 20.04 -35.41 16.72
C GLY A 715 18.96 -35.04 17.73
N LYS A 716 19.09 -33.93 18.46
CA LYS A 716 18.04 -33.35 19.31
C LYS A 716 17.44 -32.11 18.66
N VAL A 717 16.14 -31.91 18.88
CA VAL A 717 15.44 -30.66 18.59
C VAL A 717 15.45 -29.81 19.86
N VAL A 718 15.87 -28.54 19.74
CA VAL A 718 15.97 -27.57 20.83
C VAL A 718 15.28 -26.26 20.46
N ALA A 719 14.91 -25.44 21.43
CA ALA A 719 14.33 -24.12 21.14
C ALA A 719 15.43 -23.12 20.75
N LEU A 720 15.28 -22.43 19.61
CA LEU A 720 16.18 -21.37 19.14
C LEU A 720 15.49 -20.01 19.28
N ARG A 721 16.11 -19.10 20.04
CA ARG A 721 15.51 -17.83 20.47
C ARG A 721 16.43 -16.64 20.23
N TRP A 722 15.86 -15.44 20.25
CA TRP A 722 16.61 -14.19 20.31
C TRP A 722 17.20 -13.96 21.71
N ALA A 723 18.48 -13.62 21.76
CA ALA A 723 19.16 -13.26 23.01
C ALA A 723 18.51 -12.04 23.69
N ASN A 724 18.64 -11.96 25.02
CA ASN A 724 18.00 -10.94 25.87
C ASN A 724 18.66 -9.54 25.77
N ASP A 725 19.06 -9.11 24.57
CA ASP A 725 19.81 -7.88 24.31
C ASP A 725 18.90 -6.72 23.86
N PRO A 726 19.12 -5.47 24.34
CA PRO A 726 18.28 -4.32 23.98
C PRO A 726 18.30 -3.94 22.48
N ILE A 727 19.44 -4.11 21.79
CA ILE A 727 19.60 -3.81 20.37
C ILE A 727 18.91 -4.89 19.54
N VAL A 728 19.09 -6.17 19.89
CA VAL A 728 18.42 -7.32 19.25
C VAL A 728 16.90 -7.17 19.37
N LYS A 729 16.37 -6.93 20.58
CA LYS A 729 14.93 -6.69 20.79
C LYS A 729 14.38 -5.56 19.91
N LYS A 730 15.11 -4.45 19.80
CA LYS A 730 14.71 -3.30 18.97
C LYS A 730 14.74 -3.60 17.47
N LEU A 731 15.68 -4.43 17.01
CA LEU A 731 15.74 -4.90 15.62
C LEU A 731 14.61 -5.88 15.29
N VAL A 732 14.35 -6.86 16.17
CA VAL A 732 13.25 -7.83 16.03
C VAL A 732 11.91 -7.09 15.98
N ALA A 733 11.60 -6.27 16.98
CA ALA A 733 10.31 -5.57 17.07
C ALA A 733 10.05 -4.57 15.91
N ALA A 734 11.08 -4.06 15.24
CA ALA A 734 10.91 -3.23 14.04
C ALA A 734 10.48 -4.03 12.80
N VAL A 735 10.84 -5.32 12.77
CA VAL A 735 10.67 -6.24 11.64
C VAL A 735 9.47 -7.17 11.81
N THR A 736 9.06 -7.50 13.04
CA THR A 736 7.88 -8.30 13.34
C THR A 736 6.62 -7.74 12.63
N ARG A 737 5.85 -8.62 11.99
CA ARG A 737 4.61 -8.26 11.24
C ARG A 737 3.52 -9.31 11.41
N ASP A 738 2.27 -8.88 11.29
CA ASP A 738 1.17 -9.80 11.00
C ASP A 738 1.23 -10.17 9.50
N VAL A 739 1.14 -11.46 9.17
CA VAL A 739 1.25 -11.98 7.80
C VAL A 739 -0.13 -12.44 7.32
N HIS A 740 -0.65 -11.75 6.32
CA HIS A 740 -1.92 -12.04 5.66
C HIS A 740 -1.70 -11.86 4.16
N PHE A 741 -1.87 -12.93 3.38
CA PHE A 741 -1.55 -12.89 1.96
C PHE A 741 -2.43 -11.86 1.23
N SER A 742 -1.81 -11.06 0.35
CA SER A 742 -2.54 -10.40 -0.72
C SER A 742 -2.90 -11.42 -1.79
N VAL A 743 -3.94 -11.18 -2.58
CA VAL A 743 -4.27 -12.11 -3.68
C VAL A 743 -3.22 -12.10 -4.80
N ASP A 744 -2.37 -11.08 -4.90
CA ASP A 744 -1.14 -11.19 -5.70
C ASP A 744 -0.25 -12.34 -5.18
N ALA A 745 -0.10 -12.50 -3.85
CA ALA A 745 0.66 -13.58 -3.20
C ALA A 745 -0.04 -14.95 -3.22
N GLU A 746 -1.36 -15.00 -3.02
CA GLU A 746 -2.13 -16.24 -3.25
C GLU A 746 -2.04 -16.69 -4.71
N TYR A 747 -2.11 -15.74 -5.65
CA TYR A 747 -1.96 -16.01 -7.07
C TYR A 747 -0.53 -16.45 -7.41
N SER A 748 0.52 -15.81 -6.86
CA SER A 748 1.91 -16.21 -7.12
C SER A 748 2.23 -17.60 -6.57
N SER A 749 1.72 -17.94 -5.37
CA SER A 749 1.84 -19.26 -4.77
C SER A 749 1.12 -20.33 -5.63
N VAL A 750 -0.18 -20.15 -5.87
CA VAL A 750 -1.02 -21.21 -6.44
C VAL A 750 -0.92 -21.32 -7.98
N TYR A 751 -0.73 -20.21 -8.70
CA TYR A 751 -0.77 -20.15 -10.17
C TYR A 751 0.50 -19.57 -10.81
N GLY A 752 1.26 -18.74 -10.10
CA GLY A 752 2.53 -18.19 -10.58
C GLY A 752 3.67 -19.19 -10.58
N GLY A 753 3.63 -20.18 -9.68
CA GLY A 753 4.71 -21.13 -9.42
C GLY A 753 5.87 -20.51 -8.63
N CYS A 754 5.59 -19.52 -7.78
CA CYS A 754 6.56 -19.00 -6.81
C CYS A 754 6.46 -19.77 -5.49
N VAL A 755 7.60 -19.94 -4.81
CA VAL A 755 7.63 -20.41 -3.43
C VAL A 755 7.31 -19.22 -2.52
N ASN A 756 6.19 -19.34 -1.81
CA ASN A 756 5.68 -18.34 -0.87
C ASN A 756 5.67 -18.93 0.56
N PRO A 757 5.68 -18.08 1.60
CA PRO A 757 5.69 -18.51 3.01
C PRO A 757 4.29 -18.96 3.46
N ASP A 758 3.68 -19.91 2.76
CA ASP A 758 2.25 -20.26 2.87
C ASP A 758 1.86 -20.69 4.30
N ARG A 759 2.79 -21.36 5.01
CA ARG A 759 2.67 -21.81 6.41
C ARG A 759 2.43 -20.67 7.40
N LEU A 760 2.83 -19.45 7.04
CA LEU A 760 2.72 -18.24 7.86
C LEU A 760 1.50 -17.38 7.51
N ASN A 761 0.66 -17.79 6.56
CA ASN A 761 -0.55 -17.03 6.23
C ASN A 761 -1.53 -17.00 7.42
N HIS A 762 -2.12 -15.84 7.68
CA HIS A 762 -2.94 -15.51 8.85
C HIS A 762 -2.22 -15.62 10.22
N TRP A 763 -0.89 -15.66 10.28
CA TRP A 763 -0.15 -15.58 11.54
C TRP A 763 0.03 -14.13 11.97
N ARG A 764 -0.22 -13.84 13.26
CA ARG A 764 0.07 -12.53 13.86
C ARG A 764 1.46 -12.49 14.47
N GLN A 765 2.10 -11.32 14.47
CA GLN A 765 3.41 -11.06 15.09
C GLN A 765 4.50 -12.07 14.70
N VAL A 766 4.59 -12.42 13.41
CA VAL A 766 5.67 -13.25 12.84
C VAL A 766 7.00 -12.50 12.93
N ASP A 767 8.01 -13.13 13.52
CA ASP A 767 9.32 -12.54 13.76
C ASP A 767 10.38 -12.87 12.65
N PRO A 768 11.59 -12.29 12.69
CA PRO A 768 12.61 -12.49 11.65
C PRO A 768 13.16 -13.93 11.55
N LEU A 769 13.00 -14.74 12.59
CA LEU A 769 13.44 -16.13 12.69
C LEU A 769 12.30 -17.10 12.34
N GLU A 770 11.08 -16.83 12.81
CA GLU A 770 9.87 -17.55 12.40
C GLU A 770 9.63 -17.42 10.89
N SER A 771 9.81 -16.21 10.34
CA SER A 771 9.76 -16.00 8.89
C SER A 771 10.82 -16.78 8.12
N LEU A 772 11.99 -17.06 8.72
CA LEU A 772 13.05 -17.86 8.10
C LEU A 772 12.71 -19.36 8.12
N ALA A 773 12.18 -19.88 9.23
CA ALA A 773 11.75 -21.29 9.30
C ALA A 773 10.51 -21.58 8.45
N GLY A 774 9.56 -20.65 8.39
CA GLY A 774 8.31 -20.77 7.62
C GLY A 774 8.39 -20.25 6.18
N CYS A 775 9.59 -20.06 5.61
CA CYS A 775 9.73 -19.49 4.25
C CYS A 775 9.35 -20.46 3.13
N HIS A 776 9.40 -21.77 3.40
CA HIS A 776 9.10 -22.85 2.46
C HIS A 776 7.91 -23.70 2.92
N PRO A 777 7.27 -24.48 2.03
CA PRO A 777 6.20 -25.41 2.37
C PRO A 777 6.56 -26.52 3.37
N VAL A 778 7.85 -26.79 3.59
CA VAL A 778 8.37 -27.81 4.52
C VAL A 778 9.55 -27.26 5.33
N ASP A 779 9.93 -27.94 6.42
CA ASP A 779 11.09 -27.60 7.26
C ASP A 779 12.40 -28.14 6.67
N ASP A 780 12.89 -27.54 5.59
CA ASP A 780 14.13 -27.92 4.89
C ASP A 780 15.31 -26.95 5.08
N VAL A 781 15.09 -25.83 5.80
CA VAL A 781 16.02 -24.70 5.87
C VAL A 781 17.24 -25.02 6.75
N MET A 782 18.32 -25.44 6.09
CA MET A 782 19.62 -25.74 6.71
C MET A 782 20.44 -24.49 6.96
N VAL A 783 20.89 -24.29 8.21
CA VAL A 783 21.61 -23.08 8.63
C VAL A 783 22.82 -23.36 9.53
N LEU A 784 23.82 -22.48 9.49
CA LEU A 784 24.75 -22.26 10.60
C LEU A 784 24.27 -21.12 11.50
N LEU A 785 24.60 -21.19 12.79
CA LEU A 785 24.32 -20.13 13.76
C LEU A 785 25.56 -19.24 13.92
N ASN A 786 25.41 -17.92 13.79
CA ASN A 786 26.50 -16.97 14.00
C ASN A 786 26.86 -16.85 15.48
N ASP A 787 28.16 -16.88 15.78
CA ASP A 787 28.67 -16.69 17.14
C ASP A 787 28.51 -15.25 17.67
N PRO A 788 28.44 -15.06 18.99
CA PRO A 788 28.34 -16.10 20.02
C PRO A 788 26.90 -16.63 20.17
N VAL A 789 26.77 -17.96 20.22
CA VAL A 789 25.55 -18.69 20.59
C VAL A 789 25.58 -18.97 22.10
N ASP A 790 24.62 -18.43 22.86
CA ASP A 790 24.49 -18.77 24.29
C ASP A 790 23.65 -20.03 24.46
N VAL A 791 23.93 -20.81 25.51
CA VAL A 791 23.27 -22.09 25.79
C VAL A 791 22.64 -22.05 27.19
N GLU A 792 21.34 -22.35 27.28
CA GLU A 792 20.65 -22.48 28.57
C GLU A 792 21.04 -23.81 29.24
N PRO A 793 21.64 -23.81 30.46
CA PRO A 793 21.95 -25.05 31.16
C PRO A 793 20.67 -25.76 31.61
N MET A 794 20.68 -27.10 31.59
CA MET A 794 19.52 -27.91 31.97
C MET A 794 19.30 -27.91 33.49
N GLU A 795 18.41 -27.03 33.97
CA GLU A 795 17.91 -27.08 35.35
C GLU A 795 16.98 -28.29 35.54
N ARG A 796 17.43 -29.29 36.31
CA ARG A 796 16.58 -30.40 36.78
C ARG A 796 15.63 -29.94 37.89
N SER A 797 14.58 -29.22 37.51
CA SER A 797 13.39 -29.08 38.36
C SER A 797 12.57 -30.37 38.40
N GLN A 798 11.80 -30.54 39.47
CA GLN A 798 11.14 -31.80 39.83
C GLN A 798 10.21 -32.32 38.72
N GLY A 799 10.53 -33.47 38.13
CA GLY A 799 9.62 -34.28 37.31
C GLY A 799 9.46 -33.90 35.84
N ASN A 800 9.88 -32.71 35.39
CA ASN A 800 9.79 -32.28 33.99
C ASN A 800 11.17 -31.86 33.44
N GLU A 801 11.66 -32.57 32.42
CA GLU A 801 12.86 -32.17 31.68
C GLU A 801 12.54 -30.94 30.81
N LYS A 802 12.91 -29.76 31.31
CA LYS A 802 12.83 -28.49 30.57
C LYS A 802 13.80 -28.57 29.38
N GLN A 803 13.28 -28.62 28.16
CA GLN A 803 14.09 -28.71 26.94
C GLN A 803 15.13 -27.55 26.88
N PRO A 804 16.39 -27.85 26.54
CA PRO A 804 17.41 -26.81 26.43
C PRO A 804 17.09 -25.80 25.34
N SER A 805 17.65 -24.60 25.48
CA SER A 805 17.41 -23.47 24.59
C SER A 805 18.73 -22.81 24.15
N LEU A 806 18.80 -22.44 22.88
CA LEU A 806 19.92 -21.70 22.26
C LEU A 806 19.50 -20.25 22.02
N TYR A 807 20.40 -19.31 22.29
CA TYR A 807 20.15 -17.88 22.10
C TYR A 807 21.11 -17.25 21.10
N ILE A 808 20.56 -16.57 20.09
CA ILE A 808 21.30 -15.93 18.99
C ILE A 808 21.09 -14.41 18.95
N ARG A 809 22.11 -13.69 18.45
CA ARG A 809 22.17 -12.21 18.37
C ARG A 809 22.01 -11.65 16.95
N SER A 810 22.00 -12.51 15.93
CA SER A 810 21.78 -12.16 14.52
C SER A 810 21.11 -13.33 13.81
N LEU A 811 20.57 -13.09 12.61
CA LEU A 811 19.95 -14.16 11.82
C LEU A 811 20.96 -15.29 11.53
N PRO A 812 20.52 -16.56 11.49
CA PRO A 812 21.30 -17.66 10.94
C PRO A 812 21.72 -17.43 9.49
N VAL A 813 22.74 -18.17 9.03
CA VAL A 813 23.19 -18.15 7.63
C VAL A 813 22.84 -19.48 6.98
N GLU A 814 22.13 -19.46 5.86
CA GLU A 814 21.77 -20.68 5.12
C GLU A 814 22.99 -21.32 4.45
N ILE A 815 23.06 -22.65 4.53
CA ILE A 815 24.16 -23.47 4.03
C ILE A 815 23.62 -24.70 3.29
N THR A 816 24.44 -25.24 2.40
CA THR A 816 24.28 -26.59 1.85
C THR A 816 25.47 -27.45 2.27
N GLY A 817 25.20 -28.70 2.65
CA GLY A 817 26.15 -29.64 3.27
C GLY A 817 26.23 -29.52 4.80
N ARG A 818 26.94 -30.47 5.43
CA ARG A 818 27.38 -30.41 6.84
C ARG A 818 28.91 -30.32 6.94
N TYR A 819 29.60 -31.02 6.06
CA TYR A 819 31.06 -31.05 5.99
C TYR A 819 31.55 -30.59 4.62
N TYR A 820 32.83 -30.21 4.54
CA TYR A 820 33.53 -29.95 3.30
C TYR A 820 34.89 -30.64 3.26
N ALA A 821 35.40 -30.89 2.06
CA ALA A 821 36.75 -31.40 1.81
C ALA A 821 37.38 -30.68 0.62
N VAL A 822 38.71 -30.80 0.46
CA VAL A 822 39.46 -30.26 -0.69
C VAL A 822 39.98 -31.42 -1.52
N VAL A 823 39.53 -31.50 -2.78
CA VAL A 823 39.80 -32.65 -3.64
C VAL A 823 40.11 -32.27 -5.09
N GLN A 824 40.76 -33.17 -5.81
CA GLN A 824 40.83 -33.18 -7.28
C GLN A 824 40.00 -34.34 -7.82
N PHE A 825 39.21 -34.11 -8.88
CA PHE A 825 38.46 -35.16 -9.57
C PHE A 825 39.40 -35.90 -10.54
N VAL A 826 39.47 -37.22 -10.43
CA VAL A 826 40.38 -38.05 -11.26
C VAL A 826 39.66 -38.62 -12.47
N ALA A 827 38.52 -39.29 -12.24
CA ALA A 827 37.70 -39.91 -13.27
C ALA A 827 36.29 -40.24 -12.74
N PRO A 828 35.26 -40.27 -13.61
CA PRO A 828 33.99 -40.90 -13.27
C PRO A 828 34.17 -42.41 -13.04
N VAL A 829 33.43 -42.96 -12.08
CA VAL A 829 33.33 -44.39 -11.74
C VAL A 829 31.98 -44.95 -12.18
N SER A 830 30.94 -44.13 -12.10
CA SER A 830 29.59 -44.37 -12.63
C SER A 830 29.05 -43.07 -13.24
N LEU A 831 27.75 -43.02 -13.59
CA LEU A 831 27.06 -41.78 -13.97
C LEU A 831 27.00 -40.75 -12.82
N ASP A 832 27.04 -41.23 -11.57
CA ASP A 832 26.76 -40.48 -10.35
C ASP A 832 27.90 -40.55 -9.31
N GLN A 833 29.05 -41.13 -9.64
CA GLN A 833 30.19 -41.30 -8.71
C GLN A 833 31.50 -40.97 -9.41
N PHE A 834 32.40 -40.30 -8.68
CA PHE A 834 33.72 -39.90 -9.16
C PHE A 834 34.80 -40.35 -8.17
N ARG A 835 35.91 -40.85 -8.71
CA ARG A 835 37.16 -41.04 -7.97
C ARG A 835 37.80 -39.69 -7.75
N VAL A 836 38.18 -39.41 -6.51
CA VAL A 836 38.84 -38.17 -6.10
C VAL A 836 40.14 -38.46 -5.36
N VAL A 837 41.04 -37.48 -5.34
CA VAL A 837 42.22 -37.46 -4.45
C VAL A 837 42.10 -36.26 -3.51
N HIS A 838 42.25 -36.48 -2.21
CA HIS A 838 42.26 -35.39 -1.22
C HIS A 838 43.56 -34.59 -1.25
N PHE A 839 43.45 -33.30 -0.93
CA PHE A 839 44.62 -32.42 -0.75
C PHE A 839 45.44 -32.88 0.46
N ASN A 840 46.71 -33.16 0.25
CA ASN A 840 47.66 -33.52 1.29
C ASN A 840 48.29 -32.25 1.87
N ARG A 841 48.00 -31.96 3.14
CA ARG A 841 48.50 -30.76 3.83
C ARG A 841 50.03 -30.71 3.93
N ILE A 842 50.72 -31.87 3.92
CA ILE A 842 52.18 -31.97 4.08
C ILE A 842 52.90 -31.74 2.75
N SER A 843 52.53 -32.44 1.68
CA SER A 843 53.11 -32.24 0.34
C SER A 843 52.64 -30.93 -0.32
N ARG A 844 51.48 -30.42 0.12
CA ARG A 844 50.71 -29.32 -0.48
C ARG A 844 50.22 -29.64 -1.90
N GLN A 845 50.02 -30.92 -2.22
CA GLN A 845 49.59 -31.46 -3.52
C GLN A 845 48.35 -32.35 -3.41
N PHE A 846 47.80 -32.76 -4.56
CA PHE A 846 46.77 -33.81 -4.66
C PHE A 846 47.41 -35.20 -4.78
N ASP A 847 48.15 -35.60 -3.76
CA ASP A 847 48.76 -36.94 -3.60
C ASP A 847 48.31 -37.65 -2.30
N GLY A 848 47.21 -37.17 -1.69
CA GLY A 848 46.63 -37.72 -0.47
C GLY A 848 45.77 -38.97 -0.69
N VAL A 849 44.87 -39.24 0.27
CA VAL A 849 43.95 -40.38 0.21
C VAL A 849 43.06 -40.31 -1.03
N GLN A 850 42.89 -41.44 -1.71
CA GLN A 850 41.86 -41.60 -2.75
C GLN A 850 40.53 -42.02 -2.14
N ASP A 851 39.46 -41.36 -2.55
CA ASP A 851 38.08 -41.63 -2.12
C ASP A 851 37.15 -41.75 -3.35
N VAL A 852 35.93 -42.24 -3.16
CA VAL A 852 34.87 -42.26 -4.19
C VAL A 852 33.66 -41.52 -3.64
N VAL A 853 33.39 -40.36 -4.23
CA VAL A 853 32.29 -39.46 -3.84
C VAL A 853 31.16 -39.52 -4.85
N SER A 854 29.92 -39.40 -4.39
CA SER A 854 28.75 -39.35 -5.26
C SER A 854 28.39 -37.91 -5.62
N LEU A 855 28.03 -37.70 -6.89
CA LEU A 855 27.47 -36.47 -7.44
C LEU A 855 26.17 -36.82 -8.18
N PRO A 856 25.05 -37.04 -7.45
CA PRO A 856 23.76 -37.42 -8.05
C PRO A 856 23.32 -36.43 -9.13
N GLN A 857 22.66 -36.93 -10.18
CA GLN A 857 22.10 -36.08 -11.24
C GLN A 857 21.04 -35.13 -10.66
N VAL A 858 21.16 -33.85 -11.00
CA VAL A 858 20.24 -32.81 -10.52
C VAL A 858 18.98 -32.76 -11.37
N VAL A 859 17.88 -32.33 -10.76
CA VAL A 859 16.57 -32.16 -11.40
C VAL A 859 16.61 -30.97 -12.37
N LEU A 860 15.88 -31.07 -13.48
CA LEU A 860 15.77 -30.02 -14.48
C LEU A 860 15.03 -28.81 -13.91
N ALA A 861 15.49 -27.60 -14.23
CA ALA A 861 14.80 -26.37 -13.88
C ALA A 861 13.83 -25.98 -15.01
N ASP A 862 12.61 -26.51 -14.99
CA ASP A 862 11.62 -26.35 -16.07
C ASP A 862 11.34 -24.89 -16.45
N ALA A 863 11.39 -23.95 -15.48
CA ALA A 863 11.24 -22.52 -15.77
C ALA A 863 12.39 -21.90 -16.60
N TYR A 864 13.52 -22.60 -16.73
CA TYR A 864 14.70 -22.20 -17.51
C TYR A 864 15.01 -23.13 -18.69
N GLY A 865 14.56 -24.39 -18.64
CA GLY A 865 14.84 -25.40 -19.65
C GLY A 865 16.24 -26.02 -19.57
N SER A 866 16.98 -25.79 -18.48
CA SER A 866 18.36 -26.24 -18.26
C SER A 866 18.55 -26.86 -16.87
N TYR A 867 19.63 -27.63 -16.67
CA TYR A 867 20.01 -28.11 -15.34
C TYR A 867 20.79 -27.02 -14.58
N PRO A 868 20.55 -26.79 -13.27
CA PRO A 868 21.29 -25.78 -12.48
C PRO A 868 22.81 -26.04 -12.39
N SER A 869 23.22 -27.31 -12.50
CA SER A 869 24.62 -27.73 -12.56
C SER A 869 24.77 -28.99 -13.43
N THR A 870 26.00 -29.30 -13.85
CA THR A 870 26.34 -30.52 -14.61
C THR A 870 27.69 -31.08 -14.14
N THR A 871 27.81 -32.42 -14.19
CA THR A 871 29.02 -33.19 -13.88
C THR A 871 29.79 -33.60 -15.13
N ARG A 872 29.25 -33.35 -16.34
CA ARG A 872 29.87 -33.71 -17.61
C ARG A 872 31.26 -33.08 -17.74
N ASP A 873 32.29 -33.89 -17.98
CA ASP A 873 33.68 -33.45 -18.14
C ASP A 873 34.26 -32.66 -16.94
N LEU A 874 33.70 -32.84 -15.73
CA LEU A 874 34.15 -32.15 -14.51
C LEU A 874 35.63 -32.43 -14.17
N GLU A 875 36.10 -33.64 -14.43
CA GLU A 875 37.50 -34.05 -14.29
C GLU A 875 38.44 -33.35 -15.31
N LYS A 876 37.89 -32.92 -16.44
CA LYS A 876 38.60 -32.16 -17.50
C LYS A 876 38.45 -30.64 -17.34
N SER A 877 37.74 -30.19 -16.31
CA SER A 877 37.51 -28.77 -16.05
C SER A 877 38.84 -28.03 -15.82
N PRO A 878 39.09 -26.86 -16.43
CA PRO A 878 40.37 -26.15 -16.33
C PRO A 878 40.70 -25.66 -14.90
N LEU A 879 39.75 -25.77 -13.98
CA LEU A 879 39.89 -25.41 -12.57
C LEU A 879 40.32 -26.61 -11.69
N ASN A 880 40.26 -27.83 -12.23
CA ASN A 880 40.46 -29.08 -11.49
C ASN A 880 41.93 -29.32 -11.07
N GLU A 881 42.91 -28.71 -11.74
CA GLU A 881 44.33 -28.75 -11.33
C GLU A 881 44.55 -28.10 -9.95
N ALA A 882 43.89 -26.97 -9.67
CA ALA A 882 43.93 -26.31 -8.36
C ALA A 882 43.00 -26.96 -7.32
N GLY A 883 42.15 -27.88 -7.76
CA GLY A 883 41.15 -28.60 -7.00
C GLY A 883 39.88 -27.82 -6.66
N TRP A 884 38.98 -28.52 -5.98
CA TRP A 884 37.64 -28.07 -5.62
C TRP A 884 37.40 -28.25 -4.12
N TYR A 885 36.71 -27.29 -3.51
CA TYR A 885 35.98 -27.53 -2.27
C TYR A 885 34.69 -28.27 -2.61
N ILE A 886 34.54 -29.48 -2.08
CA ILE A 886 33.28 -30.25 -2.13
C ILE A 886 32.55 -30.07 -0.80
N TYR A 887 31.23 -29.85 -0.85
CA TYR A 887 30.37 -29.67 0.32
C TYR A 887 29.24 -30.70 0.31
N GLY A 888 28.94 -31.31 1.47
CA GLY A 888 27.96 -32.39 1.54
C GLY A 888 27.93 -33.10 2.89
N ALA A 889 27.49 -34.35 2.88
CA ALA A 889 27.53 -35.29 4.00
C ALA A 889 27.47 -36.73 3.48
N LYS A 890 27.71 -37.72 4.35
CA LYS A 890 27.50 -39.14 4.00
C LYS A 890 26.01 -39.48 3.98
N ASN A 891 25.62 -40.32 3.03
CA ASN A 891 24.29 -40.94 2.99
C ASN A 891 24.23 -42.20 3.88
N ALA A 892 23.08 -42.89 3.90
CA ALA A 892 22.88 -44.13 4.65
C ALA A 892 23.83 -45.30 4.26
N ALA A 893 24.45 -45.25 3.08
CA ALA A 893 25.46 -46.23 2.65
C ALA A 893 26.91 -45.83 3.02
N GLY A 894 27.09 -44.73 3.78
CA GLY A 894 28.40 -44.22 4.19
C GLY A 894 29.18 -43.46 3.13
N MET A 895 28.63 -43.34 1.91
CA MET A 895 29.25 -42.65 0.78
C MET A 895 29.03 -41.14 0.88
N PHE A 896 30.09 -40.34 0.69
CA PHE A 896 29.97 -38.88 0.73
C PHE A 896 29.30 -38.35 -0.55
N VAL A 897 28.20 -37.62 -0.38
CA VAL A 897 27.39 -37.07 -1.49
C VAL A 897 27.63 -35.57 -1.58
N VAL A 898 28.16 -35.12 -2.72
CA VAL A 898 28.49 -33.71 -2.96
C VAL A 898 27.25 -32.95 -3.43
N GLN A 899 26.79 -32.05 -2.56
CA GLN A 899 25.65 -31.17 -2.79
C GLN A 899 26.09 -29.80 -3.33
N SER A 900 27.31 -29.33 -3.00
CA SER A 900 27.84 -28.03 -3.45
C SER A 900 29.31 -28.09 -3.87
N LEU A 901 29.71 -27.24 -4.82
CA LEU A 901 31.07 -27.10 -5.36
C LEU A 901 31.61 -25.66 -5.26
N ALA A 902 32.92 -25.52 -5.06
CA ALA A 902 33.62 -24.25 -5.32
C ALA A 902 35.06 -24.47 -5.82
N PRO A 903 35.53 -23.73 -6.84
CA PRO A 903 36.89 -23.89 -7.37
C PRO A 903 37.91 -23.27 -6.41
N ARG A 904 38.87 -24.06 -5.93
CA ARG A 904 39.82 -23.58 -4.90
C ARG A 904 40.69 -22.41 -5.39
N ALA A 905 40.97 -22.31 -6.68
CA ALA A 905 41.70 -21.19 -7.27
C ALA A 905 41.01 -19.81 -7.13
N LEU A 906 39.68 -19.75 -6.96
CA LEU A 906 38.95 -18.49 -6.95
C LEU A 906 39.17 -17.68 -5.66
N TRP A 907 39.11 -18.34 -4.50
CA TRP A 907 39.07 -17.64 -3.20
C TRP A 907 40.44 -17.40 -2.55
N ARG A 908 41.49 -18.09 -3.00
CA ARG A 908 42.83 -17.94 -2.42
C ARG A 908 43.30 -16.49 -2.57
N LEU A 909 44.07 -16.00 -1.61
CA LEU A 909 44.72 -14.67 -1.68
C LEU A 909 45.93 -14.68 -2.65
N GLN A 910 45.74 -15.23 -3.85
CA GLN A 910 46.71 -15.34 -4.94
C GLN A 910 46.02 -14.88 -6.24
N PRO A 911 46.06 -13.58 -6.58
CA PRO A 911 45.40 -13.04 -7.76
C PRO A 911 46.20 -13.38 -9.02
N GLN A 912 45.50 -13.62 -10.12
CA GLN A 912 46.08 -13.83 -11.45
C GLN A 912 46.66 -12.53 -12.04
N GLU A 913 46.14 -11.37 -11.64
CA GLU A 913 46.59 -10.05 -12.07
C GLU A 913 46.44 -9.03 -10.92
N VAL A 914 47.40 -8.11 -10.79
CA VAL A 914 47.28 -6.95 -9.90
C VAL A 914 47.24 -5.66 -10.73
N VAL A 915 46.13 -4.94 -10.67
CA VAL A 915 45.86 -3.74 -11.46
C VAL A 915 46.13 -2.50 -10.60
N PHE A 916 47.26 -1.84 -10.84
CA PHE A 916 47.68 -0.64 -10.10
C PHE A 916 47.03 0.65 -10.62
N GLY A 917 46.56 1.48 -9.70
CA GLY A 917 45.94 2.79 -9.93
C GLY A 917 44.41 2.72 -10.13
N SER A 918 43.66 3.54 -9.37
CA SER A 918 42.19 3.55 -9.35
C SER A 918 41.52 3.71 -10.73
N LYS A 919 42.13 4.47 -11.65
CA LYS A 919 41.64 4.64 -13.04
C LYS A 919 41.79 3.36 -13.88
N ALA A 920 42.82 2.55 -13.62
CA ALA A 920 43.04 1.28 -14.30
C ALA A 920 42.12 0.19 -13.73
N GLY A 921 42.01 0.09 -12.39
CA GLY A 921 41.08 -0.83 -11.73
C GLY A 921 39.62 -0.64 -12.16
N TYR A 922 39.14 0.62 -12.20
CA TYR A 922 37.79 0.90 -12.72
C TYR A 922 37.64 0.56 -14.21
N ARG A 923 38.70 0.73 -15.03
CA ARG A 923 38.69 0.32 -16.44
C ARG A 923 38.62 -1.20 -16.58
N TYR A 924 39.29 -1.95 -15.70
CA TYR A 924 39.19 -3.41 -15.65
C TYR A 924 37.75 -3.83 -15.36
N ILE A 925 37.15 -3.33 -14.28
CA ILE A 925 35.81 -3.75 -13.83
C ILE A 925 34.73 -3.42 -14.88
N ARG A 926 34.66 -2.17 -15.37
CA ARG A 926 33.62 -1.78 -16.34
C ARG A 926 33.72 -2.54 -17.67
N LYS A 927 34.94 -2.87 -18.12
CA LYS A 927 35.21 -3.49 -19.44
C LYS A 927 35.69 -4.94 -19.37
N ARG A 928 36.90 -5.19 -18.86
CA ARG A 928 37.60 -6.49 -18.96
C ARG A 928 36.90 -7.60 -18.17
N ALA A 929 36.33 -7.31 -17.00
CA ALA A 929 35.65 -8.32 -16.17
C ALA A 929 34.43 -8.96 -16.86
N TRP A 930 33.85 -8.28 -17.86
CA TRP A 930 32.67 -8.74 -18.61
C TRP A 930 32.93 -8.79 -20.13
N ALA A 931 34.18 -8.75 -20.57
CA ALA A 931 34.52 -8.92 -21.99
C ALA A 931 34.46 -10.40 -22.35
N GLU A 932 33.93 -10.74 -23.53
CA GLU A 932 34.03 -12.10 -24.12
C GLU A 932 33.59 -13.25 -23.19
N VAL A 933 32.56 -13.02 -22.35
CA VAL A 933 32.12 -13.98 -21.32
C VAL A 933 31.83 -15.39 -21.86
N GLU A 934 31.35 -15.49 -23.10
CA GLU A 934 31.06 -16.75 -23.79
C GLU A 934 32.32 -17.54 -24.15
N ALA A 935 33.37 -16.87 -24.64
CA ALA A 935 34.68 -17.48 -24.85
C ALA A 935 35.40 -17.82 -23.52
N GLN A 936 34.97 -17.21 -22.41
CA GLN A 936 35.47 -17.46 -21.05
C GLN A 936 34.65 -18.50 -20.29
N LYS A 937 33.75 -19.24 -20.96
CA LYS A 937 32.94 -20.31 -20.35
C LYS A 937 33.83 -21.39 -19.70
N GLY A 938 33.45 -21.87 -18.51
CA GLY A 938 34.25 -22.79 -17.70
C GLY A 938 35.40 -22.13 -16.93
N GLN A 939 35.72 -20.86 -17.19
CA GLN A 939 36.85 -20.15 -16.58
C GLN A 939 36.43 -19.25 -15.40
N ILE A 940 37.41 -18.92 -14.56
CA ILE A 940 37.31 -17.86 -13.55
C ILE A 940 38.17 -16.63 -13.91
N ALA A 941 38.03 -15.54 -13.16
CA ALA A 941 39.10 -14.58 -12.96
C ALA A 941 39.22 -14.17 -11.48
N SER A 942 40.44 -13.92 -11.01
CA SER A 942 40.73 -13.41 -9.66
C SER A 942 41.76 -12.28 -9.76
N VAL A 943 41.33 -11.02 -9.62
CA VAL A 943 42.15 -9.84 -9.95
C VAL A 943 42.08 -8.77 -8.86
N LEU A 944 43.24 -8.34 -8.35
CA LEU A 944 43.34 -7.34 -7.28
C LEU A 944 43.58 -5.94 -7.86
N CYS A 945 42.59 -5.07 -7.77
CA CYS A 945 42.70 -3.64 -8.08
C CYS A 945 43.19 -2.87 -6.84
N THR A 946 44.30 -2.13 -6.97
CA THR A 946 44.94 -1.39 -5.86
C THR A 946 45.20 0.07 -6.24
N PRO A 947 45.03 1.06 -5.34
CA PRO A 947 45.02 2.48 -5.71
C PRO A 947 46.42 3.13 -5.85
N ARG A 948 47.45 2.58 -5.19
CA ARG A 948 48.84 3.08 -5.27
C ARG A 948 49.60 2.43 -6.44
N SER A 949 50.70 3.05 -6.87
CA SER A 949 51.65 2.54 -7.87
C SER A 949 52.96 2.10 -7.18
N ASN A 950 53.69 1.11 -7.69
CA ASN A 950 54.68 1.31 -8.76
C ASN A 950 54.88 0.08 -9.68
N GLY A 951 54.21 -1.05 -9.44
CA GLY A 951 54.24 -2.23 -10.31
C GLY A 951 55.48 -3.12 -10.21
N SER A 952 56.34 -2.95 -9.20
CA SER A 952 57.41 -3.93 -8.92
C SER A 952 56.85 -5.24 -8.34
N ALA A 953 57.63 -6.32 -8.37
CA ALA A 953 57.28 -7.58 -7.72
C ALA A 953 56.99 -7.39 -6.22
N ASP A 954 57.80 -6.58 -5.53
CA ASP A 954 57.60 -6.24 -4.11
C ASP A 954 56.27 -5.52 -3.88
N ALA A 955 55.82 -4.70 -4.84
CA ALA A 955 54.54 -3.98 -4.75
C ALA A 955 53.34 -4.88 -5.07
N ILE A 956 53.51 -5.92 -5.89
CA ILE A 956 52.52 -7.00 -6.05
C ILE A 956 52.36 -7.74 -4.71
N GLN A 957 53.47 -8.18 -4.11
CA GLN A 957 53.41 -8.89 -2.82
C GLN A 957 52.91 -7.98 -1.69
N THR A 958 53.29 -6.70 -1.66
CA THR A 958 52.80 -5.70 -0.69
C THR A 958 51.29 -5.43 -0.86
N ALA A 959 50.77 -5.46 -2.09
CA ALA A 959 49.33 -5.32 -2.32
C ALA A 959 48.54 -6.54 -1.81
N ILE A 960 49.11 -7.74 -1.94
CA ILE A 960 48.53 -8.99 -1.40
C ILE A 960 48.62 -9.01 0.13
N ASN A 961 49.80 -8.77 0.72
CA ASN A 961 50.05 -8.74 2.17
C ASN A 961 49.28 -7.65 2.94
N ALA A 962 48.63 -6.72 2.22
CA ALA A 962 47.69 -5.75 2.78
C ALA A 962 46.27 -6.32 3.02
N TRP A 963 46.08 -7.61 2.72
CA TRP A 963 44.99 -8.47 3.16
C TRP A 963 45.55 -9.50 4.14
N GLN A 964 44.94 -9.61 5.32
CA GLN A 964 45.40 -10.40 6.46
C GLN A 964 44.24 -11.18 7.08
N GLU A 965 44.54 -12.21 7.86
CA GLU A 965 43.53 -13.03 8.55
C GLU A 965 42.63 -12.17 9.46
N GLY A 966 41.32 -12.32 9.34
CA GLY A 966 40.31 -11.47 10.00
C GLY A 966 39.94 -10.17 9.24
N ASP A 967 40.54 -9.89 8.08
CA ASP A 967 40.12 -8.75 7.25
C ASP A 967 38.70 -8.94 6.69
N ARG A 968 37.88 -7.89 6.81
CA ARG A 968 36.52 -7.84 6.28
C ARG A 968 36.44 -6.94 5.06
N ALA A 969 35.67 -7.35 4.05
CA ALA A 969 35.37 -6.56 2.85
C ALA A 969 33.86 -6.50 2.59
N LEU A 970 33.41 -5.36 2.05
CA LEU A 970 32.06 -5.25 1.48
C LEU A 970 32.04 -6.00 0.16
N LEU A 971 31.23 -7.06 0.06
CA LEU A 971 30.92 -7.72 -1.20
C LEU A 971 29.86 -6.91 -1.96
N ILE A 972 30.08 -6.68 -3.25
CA ILE A 972 29.02 -6.37 -4.23
C ILE A 972 28.93 -7.53 -5.22
N HIS A 973 27.81 -8.24 -5.23
CA HIS A 973 27.52 -9.35 -6.13
C HIS A 973 26.68 -8.89 -7.32
N THR A 974 27.06 -9.34 -8.53
CA THR A 974 26.25 -9.19 -9.74
C THR A 974 26.31 -10.43 -10.62
N TYR A 975 25.19 -10.80 -11.26
CA TYR A 975 25.13 -11.91 -12.23
C TYR A 975 24.52 -11.54 -13.58
N GLY A 976 24.81 -12.38 -14.59
CA GLY A 976 24.23 -12.35 -15.93
C GLY A 976 23.22 -13.48 -16.22
N GLY A 977 22.91 -13.65 -17.50
CA GLY A 977 21.82 -14.50 -17.98
C GLY A 977 22.27 -15.85 -18.54
N ILE A 978 21.30 -16.73 -18.74
CA ILE A 978 21.43 -18.04 -19.38
C ILE A 978 21.07 -17.90 -20.87
N GLY A 979 22.06 -18.02 -21.74
CA GLY A 979 21.95 -18.06 -23.21
C GLY A 979 22.18 -19.45 -23.78
N GLY A 980 22.59 -19.52 -25.05
CA GLY A 980 22.77 -20.78 -25.79
C GLY A 980 21.48 -21.24 -26.47
N MET A 981 21.36 -22.55 -26.68
CA MET A 981 20.14 -23.19 -27.19
C MET A 981 19.05 -23.26 -26.11
N LYS A 982 19.42 -23.54 -24.86
CA LYS A 982 18.54 -23.52 -23.67
C LYS A 982 18.56 -22.13 -23.01
N LYS A 983 18.20 -21.11 -23.79
CA LYS A 983 18.18 -19.71 -23.36
C LYS A 983 16.97 -19.42 -22.46
N GLU A 984 17.17 -18.76 -21.33
CA GLU A 984 16.08 -18.48 -20.38
C GLU A 984 15.06 -17.45 -20.93
N PRO A 985 13.77 -17.53 -20.55
CA PRO A 985 12.74 -16.59 -21.01
C PRO A 985 13.06 -15.12 -20.71
N ALA A 986 13.69 -14.83 -19.57
CA ALA A 986 14.07 -13.48 -19.18
C ALA A 986 15.13 -12.84 -20.11
N ALA A 987 15.91 -13.66 -20.82
CA ALA A 987 16.90 -13.20 -21.79
C ALA A 987 16.33 -13.04 -23.22
N ALA A 988 15.04 -13.25 -23.45
CA ALA A 988 14.43 -13.19 -24.78
C ALA A 988 14.57 -11.80 -25.46
N THR A 989 14.70 -10.72 -24.69
CA THR A 989 14.94 -9.35 -25.22
C THR A 989 16.44 -9.02 -25.29
N PRO A 990 16.87 -7.98 -26.04
CA PRO A 990 18.26 -7.52 -26.05
C PRO A 990 18.76 -6.94 -24.70
N ILE A 991 17.87 -6.73 -23.72
CA ILE A 991 18.19 -6.16 -22.41
C ILE A 991 18.04 -7.24 -21.35
N PHE A 992 19.14 -7.53 -20.65
CA PHE A 992 19.16 -8.41 -19.48
C PHE A 992 19.66 -7.64 -18.27
N PHE A 993 18.78 -7.33 -17.32
CA PHE A 993 19.09 -6.48 -16.17
C PHE A 993 20.12 -7.11 -15.21
N GLY A 994 20.13 -8.45 -15.10
CA GLY A 994 20.87 -9.15 -14.06
C GLY A 994 20.28 -8.94 -12.67
N HIS A 995 21.11 -9.20 -11.66
CA HIS A 995 20.76 -9.06 -10.25
C HIS A 995 21.88 -8.33 -9.49
N PHE A 996 21.54 -7.77 -8.33
CA PHE A 996 22.43 -7.03 -7.44
C PHE A 996 22.19 -7.48 -5.99
N ALA A 997 23.25 -7.85 -5.28
CA ALA A 997 23.22 -8.04 -3.84
C ALA A 997 24.48 -7.45 -3.19
N TYR A 998 24.39 -7.12 -1.90
CA TYR A 998 25.56 -6.86 -1.07
C TYR A 998 25.91 -8.12 -0.25
N GLY A 999 27.05 -8.10 0.42
CA GLY A 999 27.34 -9.05 1.47
C GLY A 999 28.64 -8.78 2.21
N LEU A 1000 29.16 -9.83 2.83
CA LEU A 1000 30.42 -9.85 3.55
C LEU A 1000 31.35 -10.86 2.89
N ALA A 1001 32.61 -10.47 2.68
CA ALA A 1001 33.71 -11.41 2.54
C ALA A 1001 34.70 -11.21 3.68
N GLU A 1002 35.24 -12.31 4.20
CA GLU A 1002 36.20 -12.31 5.31
C GLU A 1002 37.42 -13.16 4.94
N VAL A 1003 38.62 -12.71 5.29
CA VAL A 1003 39.86 -13.45 5.05
C VAL A 1003 40.07 -14.45 6.18
N VAL A 1004 39.93 -15.73 5.88
CA VAL A 1004 40.08 -16.83 6.84
C VAL A 1004 41.24 -17.75 6.45
N ARG A 1005 41.84 -18.41 7.45
CA ARG A 1005 42.74 -19.54 7.24
C ARG A 1005 41.94 -20.82 7.11
N GLU A 1006 42.20 -21.57 6.04
CA GLU A 1006 41.53 -22.83 5.77
C GLU A 1006 42.28 -24.00 6.46
N ALA A 1007 41.56 -24.86 7.18
CA ALA A 1007 42.13 -25.87 8.07
C ALA A 1007 42.78 -27.07 7.35
N LEU A 1008 42.23 -27.50 6.20
CA LEU A 1008 42.76 -28.61 5.42
C LEU A 1008 43.97 -28.19 4.58
N THR A 1009 43.92 -27.03 3.92
CA THR A 1009 44.96 -26.57 3.00
C THR A 1009 46.02 -25.66 3.63
N ASP A 1010 45.72 -24.98 4.74
CA ASP A 1010 46.54 -23.90 5.32
C ASP A 1010 46.85 -22.78 4.31
N ASP A 1011 45.86 -22.44 3.48
CA ASP A 1011 45.84 -21.23 2.65
C ASP A 1011 44.98 -20.15 3.32
N LEU A 1012 45.32 -18.88 3.10
CA LEU A 1012 44.38 -17.78 3.31
C LEU A 1012 43.40 -17.71 2.13
N ARG A 1013 42.10 -17.70 2.43
CA ARG A 1013 41.00 -17.61 1.45
C ARG A 1013 39.96 -16.57 1.86
N PHE A 1014 39.13 -16.16 0.90
CA PHE A 1014 37.87 -15.47 1.17
C PHE A 1014 36.75 -16.46 1.55
N GLU A 1015 36.15 -16.23 2.72
CA GLU A 1015 34.88 -16.79 3.17
C GLU A 1015 33.76 -15.81 2.78
N ILE A 1016 32.74 -16.26 2.01
CA ILE A 1016 31.80 -15.35 1.32
C ILE A 1016 30.34 -15.60 1.73
N ARG A 1017 29.66 -14.54 2.17
CA ARG A 1017 28.27 -14.55 2.66
C ARG A 1017 27.45 -13.47 1.96
N TYR A 1018 26.42 -13.87 1.22
CA TYR A 1018 25.55 -13.02 0.41
C TYR A 1018 24.31 -12.58 1.22
N PHE A 1019 23.97 -11.29 1.21
CA PHE A 1019 22.80 -10.74 1.89
C PHE A 1019 21.72 -10.46 0.86
N GLN A 1020 20.89 -11.47 0.60
CA GLN A 1020 20.04 -11.56 -0.57
C GLN A 1020 18.71 -10.83 -0.38
N VAL A 1021 18.63 -9.62 -0.94
CA VAL A 1021 17.36 -8.86 -1.11
C VAL A 1021 16.64 -9.42 -2.34
N TYR A 1022 16.13 -10.65 -2.20
CA TYR A 1022 15.57 -11.46 -3.27
C TYR A 1022 14.04 -11.56 -3.15
N ALA A 1023 13.33 -11.58 -4.28
CA ALA A 1023 11.88 -11.76 -4.33
C ALA A 1023 11.50 -13.25 -4.32
N GLN A 1024 10.28 -13.58 -3.91
CA GLN A 1024 9.72 -14.93 -4.01
C GLN A 1024 9.79 -15.41 -5.47
N ASN A 1025 10.33 -16.62 -5.67
CA ASN A 1025 10.77 -17.16 -6.96
C ASN A 1025 10.45 -18.65 -7.06
N THR A 1026 10.66 -19.24 -8.23
CA THR A 1026 10.31 -20.64 -8.52
C THR A 1026 11.27 -21.65 -7.88
N ASP A 1027 12.52 -21.29 -7.61
CA ASP A 1027 13.58 -22.20 -7.18
C ASP A 1027 13.64 -22.43 -5.66
N GLY A 1028 13.00 -21.58 -4.85
CA GLY A 1028 13.13 -21.62 -3.39
C GLY A 1028 14.46 -21.03 -2.90
N LEU A 1029 14.94 -19.97 -3.57
CA LEU A 1029 15.97 -19.10 -3.01
C LEU A 1029 15.30 -18.06 -2.10
N THR A 1030 15.82 -17.92 -0.88
CA THR A 1030 15.22 -17.11 0.17
C THR A 1030 15.72 -15.65 0.15
N ALA A 1031 14.96 -14.77 0.78
CA ALA A 1031 15.49 -13.49 1.24
C ALA A 1031 16.19 -13.69 2.58
N GLY A 1032 17.53 -13.64 2.62
CA GLY A 1032 18.27 -14.01 3.83
C GLY A 1032 19.76 -13.67 3.79
N THR A 1033 20.54 -14.32 4.67
CA THR A 1033 21.99 -14.37 4.56
C THR A 1033 22.36 -15.80 4.13
N LEU A 1034 22.97 -15.96 2.96
CA LEU A 1034 23.30 -17.26 2.37
C LEU A 1034 24.83 -17.38 2.24
N HIS A 1035 25.40 -18.50 2.67
CA HIS A 1035 26.80 -18.84 2.37
C HIS A 1035 26.95 -19.20 0.88
N TRP A 1036 28.18 -19.14 0.33
CA TRP A 1036 28.45 -19.61 -1.03
C TRP A 1036 27.87 -20.99 -1.30
N SER A 1037 28.01 -21.96 -0.37
CA SER A 1037 27.56 -23.33 -0.61
C SER A 1037 26.06 -23.43 -0.87
N ARG A 1038 25.25 -22.44 -0.43
CA ARG A 1038 23.81 -22.37 -0.72
C ARG A 1038 23.48 -21.53 -1.96
N TYR A 1039 24.08 -20.35 -2.11
CA TYR A 1039 23.68 -19.39 -3.16
C TYR A 1039 24.42 -19.55 -4.50
N MET A 1040 25.67 -19.99 -4.47
CA MET A 1040 26.52 -20.09 -5.66
C MET A 1040 26.88 -21.53 -5.98
N GLY A 1041 27.41 -22.27 -4.99
CA GLY A 1041 27.99 -23.60 -5.18
C GLY A 1041 27.00 -24.75 -5.19
N ASP A 1042 25.79 -24.56 -4.66
CA ASP A 1042 24.73 -25.58 -4.61
C ASP A 1042 24.42 -26.10 -6.02
N ARG A 1043 24.51 -27.43 -6.21
CA ARG A 1043 24.35 -28.05 -7.53
C ARG A 1043 22.89 -28.02 -8.02
N GLN A 1044 21.92 -27.86 -7.13
CA GLN A 1044 20.49 -27.84 -7.46
C GLN A 1044 19.88 -26.42 -7.35
N PHE A 1045 20.35 -25.60 -6.41
CA PHE A 1045 19.80 -24.27 -6.13
C PHE A 1045 20.73 -23.10 -6.47
N GLY A 1046 22.01 -23.36 -6.79
CA GLY A 1046 23.06 -22.36 -6.93
C GLY A 1046 23.32 -21.93 -8.38
N TRP A 1047 23.87 -20.73 -8.54
CA TRP A 1047 24.02 -20.09 -9.85
C TRP A 1047 25.35 -20.35 -10.58
N ALA A 1048 26.36 -20.93 -9.93
CA ALA A 1048 27.72 -21.01 -10.51
C ALA A 1048 27.80 -21.82 -11.82
N GLY A 1049 26.95 -22.85 -11.98
CA GLY A 1049 26.91 -23.70 -13.18
C GLY A 1049 26.22 -23.05 -14.38
N THR A 1050 25.24 -22.16 -14.15
CA THR A 1050 24.34 -21.64 -15.19
C THR A 1050 24.52 -20.17 -15.54
N ARG A 1051 25.04 -19.33 -14.62
CA ARG A 1051 25.17 -17.88 -14.82
C ARG A 1051 26.63 -17.41 -14.75
N PRO A 1052 27.04 -16.40 -15.53
CA PRO A 1052 28.27 -15.68 -15.25
C PRO A 1052 28.06 -14.72 -14.07
N THR A 1053 29.02 -14.63 -13.16
CA THR A 1053 28.95 -13.75 -11.97
C THR A 1053 30.21 -12.92 -11.81
N CYS A 1054 30.08 -11.75 -11.17
CA CYS A 1054 31.18 -10.88 -10.81
C CYS A 1054 30.93 -10.34 -9.39
N ASP A 1055 31.80 -10.75 -8.47
CA ASP A 1055 31.83 -10.39 -7.07
C ASP A 1055 32.99 -9.42 -6.81
N LEU A 1056 32.67 -8.24 -6.29
CA LEU A 1056 33.63 -7.18 -5.98
C LEU A 1056 33.83 -7.10 -4.46
N LEU A 1057 35.00 -7.51 -3.97
CA LEU A 1057 35.35 -7.49 -2.56
C LEU A 1057 36.09 -6.20 -2.23
N ILE A 1058 35.40 -5.25 -1.60
CA ILE A 1058 35.90 -3.89 -1.37
C ILE A 1058 36.41 -3.75 0.07
N LYS A 1059 37.73 -3.63 0.24
CA LYS A 1059 38.37 -3.24 1.51
C LYS A 1059 38.69 -1.73 1.49
N LEU A 1060 38.10 -1.00 2.43
CA LEU A 1060 38.36 0.43 2.66
C LEU A 1060 38.30 0.70 4.16
N ASP A 1061 39.43 1.03 4.77
CA ASP A 1061 39.59 1.08 6.24
C ASP A 1061 38.65 2.11 6.93
N ALA A 1062 38.15 3.11 6.19
CA ALA A 1062 37.13 4.06 6.62
C ALA A 1062 35.70 3.47 6.73
N PHE A 1063 35.45 2.28 6.18
CA PHE A 1063 34.15 1.62 6.06
C PHE A 1063 34.12 0.20 6.63
N THR A 1064 35.20 -0.58 6.44
CA THR A 1064 35.29 -1.99 6.83
C THR A 1064 35.78 -2.22 8.26
N ASN A 1065 36.69 -1.36 8.72
CA ASN A 1065 37.35 -1.51 10.01
C ASN A 1065 36.53 -0.76 11.08
N ASP A 1066 36.50 -1.29 12.30
CA ASP A 1066 35.68 -0.70 13.37
C ASP A 1066 36.25 0.64 13.87
N TYR A 1067 35.35 1.49 14.37
CA TYR A 1067 35.66 2.69 15.16
C TYR A 1067 35.46 2.34 16.64
N GLU A 1068 36.25 2.96 17.51
CA GLU A 1068 36.18 2.73 18.95
C GLU A 1068 35.45 3.87 19.65
N MET A 1069 34.38 3.55 20.36
CA MET A 1069 33.39 4.51 20.85
C MET A 1069 33.04 4.20 22.30
N ASN A 1070 33.75 4.83 23.24
CA ASN A 1070 33.55 4.65 24.70
C ASN A 1070 33.57 3.18 25.18
N GLY A 1071 34.34 2.31 24.49
CA GLY A 1071 34.43 0.88 24.76
C GLY A 1071 33.62 -0.01 23.81
N GLU A 1072 32.62 0.54 23.12
CA GLU A 1072 31.94 -0.16 22.02
C GLU A 1072 32.78 -0.13 20.74
N LYS A 1073 32.67 -1.17 19.91
CA LYS A 1073 33.28 -1.24 18.59
C LYS A 1073 32.22 -1.39 17.50
N GLY A 1074 32.36 -0.65 16.40
CA GLY A 1074 31.48 -0.83 15.24
C GLY A 1074 31.93 -0.07 14.00
N SER A 1075 31.58 -0.62 12.84
CA SER A 1075 31.88 -0.07 11.51
C SER A 1075 30.61 0.27 10.72
N PRO A 1076 30.71 1.16 9.71
CA PRO A 1076 29.65 1.35 8.71
C PRO A 1076 29.22 0.05 8.02
N LEU A 1077 30.16 -0.88 7.78
CA LEU A 1077 29.86 -2.24 7.30
C LEU A 1077 28.95 -3.00 8.26
N THR A 1078 29.29 -3.11 9.56
CA THR A 1078 28.45 -3.81 10.55
C THR A 1078 27.03 -3.22 10.64
N LEU A 1079 26.91 -1.89 10.56
CA LEU A 1079 25.61 -1.21 10.54
C LEU A 1079 24.82 -1.50 9.25
N MET A 1080 25.49 -1.56 8.10
CA MET A 1080 24.89 -1.91 6.81
C MET A 1080 24.36 -3.35 6.80
N LEU A 1081 25.14 -4.32 7.29
CA LEU A 1081 24.72 -5.72 7.37
C LEU A 1081 23.47 -5.88 8.28
N ARG A 1082 23.38 -5.14 9.39
CA ARG A 1082 22.16 -5.07 10.22
C ARG A 1082 20.96 -4.48 9.47
N GLN A 1083 21.15 -3.44 8.62
CA GLN A 1083 20.06 -2.92 7.79
C GLN A 1083 19.63 -3.90 6.69
N LEU A 1084 20.56 -4.67 6.13
CA LEU A 1084 20.25 -5.72 5.16
C LEU A 1084 19.45 -6.86 5.81
N GLN A 1085 19.79 -7.30 7.03
CA GLN A 1085 18.99 -8.29 7.77
C GLN A 1085 17.55 -7.82 8.06
N VAL A 1086 17.38 -6.53 8.37
CA VAL A 1086 16.05 -5.89 8.48
C VAL A 1086 15.31 -5.92 7.13
N MET A 1087 16.00 -5.62 6.03
CA MET A 1087 15.39 -5.63 4.69
C MET A 1087 14.97 -7.04 4.25
N THR A 1088 15.88 -8.02 4.30
CA THR A 1088 15.63 -9.38 3.78
C THR A 1088 14.50 -10.08 4.53
N SER A 1089 14.43 -9.91 5.85
CA SER A 1089 13.32 -10.42 6.66
C SER A 1089 11.96 -9.85 6.24
N ARG A 1090 11.88 -8.56 5.90
CA ARG A 1090 10.64 -7.93 5.42
C ARG A 1090 10.29 -8.35 4.00
N TYR A 1091 11.29 -8.55 3.11
CA TYR A 1091 11.08 -9.17 1.78
C TYR A 1091 10.47 -10.57 1.89
N ARG A 1092 10.97 -11.39 2.82
CA ARG A 1092 10.58 -12.79 3.01
C ARG A 1092 9.07 -12.99 3.25
N VAL A 1093 8.41 -12.00 3.87
CA VAL A 1093 6.96 -12.01 4.17
C VAL A 1093 6.17 -10.88 3.48
N GLY A 1094 6.76 -10.15 2.53
CA GLY A 1094 6.07 -9.05 1.84
C GLY A 1094 5.73 -7.84 2.71
N ASP A 1095 6.48 -7.58 3.78
CA ASP A 1095 6.07 -6.68 4.89
C ASP A 1095 4.70 -7.03 5.50
N GLY A 1096 4.35 -8.31 5.49
CA GLY A 1096 3.06 -8.83 5.96
C GLY A 1096 2.08 -9.19 4.85
N THR A 1097 2.35 -8.89 3.58
CA THR A 1097 1.45 -9.23 2.44
C THR A 1097 1.72 -10.60 1.80
N GLY A 1098 2.62 -11.41 2.33
CA GLY A 1098 2.96 -12.75 1.83
C GLY A 1098 3.97 -12.79 0.68
N ALA A 1099 4.25 -11.68 -0.01
CA ALA A 1099 5.22 -11.61 -1.11
C ALA A 1099 5.76 -10.19 -1.37
N THR A 1100 6.94 -10.10 -1.98
CA THR A 1100 7.49 -8.86 -2.57
C THR A 1100 7.74 -9.04 -4.07
N TYR A 1101 7.36 -8.04 -4.86
CA TYR A 1101 7.46 -8.06 -6.32
C TYR A 1101 8.46 -7.03 -6.83
N VAL A 1102 9.16 -7.37 -7.91
CA VAL A 1102 10.19 -6.51 -8.52
C VAL A 1102 9.55 -5.46 -9.44
N GLY A 1103 9.96 -4.20 -9.32
CA GLY A 1103 9.54 -3.10 -10.20
C GLY A 1103 10.57 -1.97 -10.28
N PRO A 1104 10.33 -0.94 -11.11
CA PRO A 1104 11.28 0.16 -11.40
C PRO A 1104 11.48 1.18 -10.25
N ALA A 1105 10.79 1.00 -9.12
CA ALA A 1105 10.98 1.79 -7.90
C ALA A 1105 11.37 0.95 -6.66
N ASN A 1106 11.12 -0.37 -6.73
CA ASN A 1106 11.34 -1.37 -5.69
C ASN A 1106 12.03 -2.60 -6.32
N ASN A 1107 13.33 -2.75 -6.19
CA ASN A 1107 14.08 -3.90 -6.71
C ASN A 1107 15.39 -4.12 -5.94
N SER A 1108 15.95 -5.33 -6.06
CA SER A 1108 17.17 -5.75 -5.37
C SER A 1108 18.30 -4.73 -5.43
N SER A 1109 18.52 -4.06 -6.57
CA SER A 1109 19.53 -3.00 -6.72
C SER A 1109 19.14 -1.70 -5.99
N GLN A 1110 17.93 -1.16 -6.23
CA GLN A 1110 17.46 0.07 -5.57
C GLN A 1110 17.42 -0.06 -4.04
N ASP A 1111 16.81 -1.12 -3.52
CA ASP A 1111 16.56 -1.29 -2.10
C ASP A 1111 17.81 -1.73 -1.33
N SER A 1112 18.67 -2.60 -1.90
CA SER A 1112 20.00 -2.87 -1.32
C SER A 1112 20.82 -1.60 -1.18
N ASN A 1113 20.79 -0.71 -2.18
CA ASN A 1113 21.51 0.57 -2.12
C ASN A 1113 21.03 1.50 -1.00
N GLN A 1114 19.76 1.44 -0.58
CA GLN A 1114 19.31 2.21 0.59
C GLN A 1114 20.02 1.80 1.88
N ALA A 1115 20.39 0.52 2.04
CA ALA A 1115 21.17 0.07 3.20
C ALA A 1115 22.58 0.70 3.26
N LEU A 1116 23.23 0.94 2.11
CA LEU A 1116 24.52 1.65 2.02
C LEU A 1116 24.37 3.14 2.35
N PHE A 1117 23.34 3.82 1.85
CA PHE A 1117 23.10 5.23 2.20
C PHE A 1117 22.77 5.38 3.69
N ALA A 1118 21.89 4.52 4.21
CA ALA A 1118 21.44 4.58 5.60
C ALA A 1118 22.56 4.26 6.60
N SER A 1119 23.47 3.34 6.29
CA SER A 1119 24.62 3.06 7.17
C SER A 1119 25.57 4.26 7.26
N ILE A 1120 25.98 4.81 6.12
CA ILE A 1120 26.91 5.97 6.07
C ILE A 1120 26.26 7.19 6.74
N GLN A 1121 24.99 7.50 6.44
CA GLN A 1121 24.30 8.64 7.04
C GLN A 1121 24.13 8.47 8.56
N ARG A 1122 23.73 7.30 9.05
CA ARG A 1122 23.59 7.07 10.50
C ARG A 1122 24.95 7.04 11.23
N SER A 1123 26.01 6.50 10.63
CA SER A 1123 27.37 6.60 11.19
C SER A 1123 27.83 8.06 11.30
N VAL A 1124 27.61 8.87 10.27
CA VAL A 1124 27.98 10.29 10.29
C VAL A 1124 27.14 11.08 11.30
N GLN A 1125 25.83 10.83 11.38
CA GLN A 1125 24.94 11.48 12.36
C GLN A 1125 25.30 11.10 13.80
N ALA A 1126 25.52 9.81 14.11
CA ALA A 1126 25.84 9.36 15.47
C ALA A 1126 27.16 9.97 15.99
N LEU A 1127 28.18 10.03 15.12
CA LEU A 1127 29.49 10.61 15.43
C LEU A 1127 29.50 12.15 15.45
N GLN A 1128 28.50 12.81 14.84
CA GLN A 1128 28.31 14.27 14.91
C GLN A 1128 27.46 14.70 16.12
N ALA A 1129 26.43 13.93 16.47
CA ALA A 1129 25.48 14.27 17.55
C ALA A 1129 26.08 14.10 18.95
N ASN A 1130 27.05 13.19 19.12
CA ASN A 1130 27.69 12.94 20.40
C ASN A 1130 29.00 13.75 20.55
N ALA A 1131 28.98 14.75 21.44
CA ALA A 1131 30.12 15.64 21.69
C ALA A 1131 31.34 14.94 22.30
N ASP A 1132 31.16 13.78 22.93
CA ASP A 1132 32.22 13.01 23.60
C ASP A 1132 32.88 12.06 22.61
N LEU A 1133 32.11 11.38 21.77
CA LEU A 1133 32.64 10.62 20.63
C LEU A 1133 33.39 11.53 19.66
N ARG A 1134 32.89 12.76 19.42
CA ARG A 1134 33.63 13.76 18.64
C ARG A 1134 34.95 14.17 19.29
N ARG A 1135 35.03 14.24 20.63
CA ARG A 1135 36.30 14.49 21.34
C ARG A 1135 37.24 13.28 21.27
N SER A 1136 36.72 12.07 21.44
CA SER A 1136 37.47 10.82 21.33
C SER A 1136 38.06 10.62 19.92
N LEU A 1137 37.27 10.84 18.87
CA LEU A 1137 37.74 10.85 17.48
C LEU A 1137 38.88 11.86 17.26
N MET A 1138 38.78 13.07 17.80
CA MET A 1138 39.82 14.10 17.64
C MET A 1138 41.09 13.78 18.46
N ALA A 1139 41.02 12.88 19.44
CA ALA A 1139 42.19 12.35 20.16
C ALA A 1139 42.91 11.21 19.41
N ASN A 1140 42.28 10.62 18.38
CA ASN A 1140 42.89 9.59 17.52
C ASN A 1140 42.94 10.09 16.05
N PRO A 1141 44.08 10.65 15.59
CA PRO A 1141 44.21 11.21 14.24
C PRO A 1141 43.88 10.25 13.10
N GLU A 1142 44.12 8.94 13.27
CA GLU A 1142 43.81 7.93 12.25
C GLU A 1142 42.30 7.72 12.11
N GLN A 1143 41.58 7.57 13.24
CA GLN A 1143 40.12 7.49 13.22
C GLN A 1143 39.48 8.78 12.71
N ALA A 1144 40.05 9.96 13.03
CA ALA A 1144 39.62 11.23 12.46
C ALA A 1144 39.80 11.29 10.93
N GLN A 1145 40.95 10.83 10.40
CA GLN A 1145 41.18 10.77 8.95
C GLN A 1145 40.24 9.78 8.25
N ARG A 1146 40.06 8.58 8.82
CA ARG A 1146 39.09 7.57 8.34
C ARG A 1146 37.67 8.14 8.30
N PHE A 1147 37.25 8.89 9.33
CA PHE A 1147 35.94 9.52 9.37
C PHE A 1147 35.76 10.63 8.31
N GLN A 1148 36.79 11.42 8.00
CA GLN A 1148 36.74 12.40 6.91
C GLN A 1148 36.53 11.73 5.54
N VAL A 1149 37.22 10.60 5.28
CA VAL A 1149 37.04 9.81 4.04
C VAL A 1149 35.61 9.26 3.96
N LEU A 1150 35.06 8.73 5.06
CA LEU A 1150 33.67 8.26 5.13
C LEU A 1150 32.66 9.37 4.81
N GLN A 1151 32.84 10.58 5.37
CA GLN A 1151 31.98 11.72 5.06
C GLN A 1151 32.06 12.14 3.59
N GLN A 1152 33.25 12.14 2.98
CA GLN A 1152 33.38 12.50 1.57
C GLN A 1152 32.78 11.44 0.65
N LEU A 1153 33.04 10.16 0.91
CA LEU A 1153 32.44 9.02 0.21
C LEU A 1153 30.90 9.09 0.23
N GLY A 1154 30.31 9.35 1.41
CA GLY A 1154 28.85 9.49 1.55
C GLY A 1154 28.24 10.60 0.70
N ARG A 1155 28.86 11.80 0.72
CA ARG A 1155 28.41 12.94 -0.11
C ARG A 1155 28.49 12.62 -1.61
N GLU A 1156 29.59 12.01 -2.06
CA GLU A 1156 29.80 11.69 -3.48
C GLU A 1156 28.92 10.53 -3.97
N LEU A 1157 28.64 9.53 -3.13
CA LEU A 1157 27.67 8.47 -3.41
C LEU A 1157 26.27 9.05 -3.62
N GLN A 1158 25.80 9.89 -2.70
CA GLN A 1158 24.49 10.52 -2.78
C GLN A 1158 24.36 11.38 -4.06
N GLN A 1159 25.34 12.25 -4.33
CA GLN A 1159 25.36 13.10 -5.53
C GLN A 1159 25.35 12.32 -6.84
N LYS A 1160 26.06 11.18 -6.93
CA LYS A 1160 26.09 10.39 -8.17
C LYS A 1160 24.84 9.55 -8.39
N LEU A 1161 24.37 8.87 -7.35
CA LEU A 1161 23.34 7.82 -7.46
C LEU A 1161 21.91 8.36 -7.29
N GLN A 1162 21.72 9.48 -6.59
CA GLN A 1162 20.43 10.17 -6.40
C GLN A 1162 20.47 11.60 -6.97
N PRO A 1163 20.77 11.81 -8.28
CA PRO A 1163 21.07 13.13 -8.84
C PRO A 1163 19.86 14.08 -8.93
N LEU A 1164 18.63 13.59 -8.74
CA LEU A 1164 17.39 14.33 -8.97
C LEU A 1164 16.37 14.16 -7.80
N GLY A 1165 16.79 13.66 -6.64
CA GLY A 1165 15.90 13.40 -5.52
C GLY A 1165 16.61 13.34 -4.16
N GLY A 1166 15.84 13.53 -3.09
CA GLY A 1166 16.28 13.22 -1.72
C GLY A 1166 16.07 11.74 -1.36
N PRO A 1167 16.46 11.32 -0.15
CA PRO A 1167 16.15 9.98 0.36
C PRO A 1167 14.63 9.73 0.39
N ARG A 1168 14.20 8.46 0.26
CA ARG A 1168 12.77 8.15 0.25
C ARG A 1168 12.17 8.36 1.65
N ALA A 1169 11.09 9.13 1.74
CA ALA A 1169 10.45 9.49 3.01
C ALA A 1169 9.69 8.33 3.71
N ASP A 1170 9.47 7.20 3.03
CA ASP A 1170 8.97 5.97 3.66
C ASP A 1170 10.03 5.35 4.59
N TRP A 1171 11.30 5.44 4.20
CA TRP A 1171 12.43 4.88 4.96
C TRP A 1171 12.77 5.69 6.20
N GLU A 1172 12.64 7.02 6.15
CA GLU A 1172 12.87 7.92 7.30
C GLU A 1172 11.92 7.64 8.48
N LYS A 1173 10.76 7.02 8.19
CA LYS A 1173 9.71 6.68 9.18
C LYS A 1173 9.60 5.18 9.50
N ASN A 1174 10.40 4.33 8.87
CA ASN A 1174 10.22 2.87 8.84
C ASN A 1174 8.85 2.39 8.24
N GLU A 1175 8.22 3.18 7.37
CA GLU A 1175 6.95 2.89 6.67
C GLU A 1175 7.16 2.20 5.30
N PHE A 1176 8.14 1.31 5.15
CA PHE A 1176 8.59 0.86 3.81
C PHE A 1176 7.68 -0.22 3.20
N ASN A 1177 6.82 0.22 2.27
CA ASN A 1177 5.71 -0.51 1.61
C ASN A 1177 6.20 -1.52 0.54
N LEU A 1178 6.83 -2.62 0.95
CA LEU A 1178 7.40 -3.62 0.04
C LEU A 1178 6.36 -4.49 -0.70
N GLY A 1179 5.16 -4.65 -0.13
CA GLY A 1179 4.01 -5.32 -0.75
C GLY A 1179 3.16 -4.41 -1.66
N SER A 1180 3.76 -3.45 -2.37
CA SER A 1180 3.03 -2.52 -3.26
C SER A 1180 3.51 -2.60 -4.71
N THR A 1181 2.57 -2.76 -5.65
CA THR A 1181 2.86 -2.77 -7.08
C THR A 1181 3.05 -1.33 -7.58
N MET A 1182 3.60 -1.15 -8.80
CA MET A 1182 3.84 0.17 -9.41
C MET A 1182 2.64 1.12 -9.31
N GLU A 1183 1.44 0.55 -9.44
CA GLU A 1183 0.16 1.21 -9.61
C GLU A 1183 -0.42 1.79 -8.32
N ASP A 1184 0.17 1.49 -7.16
CA ASP A 1184 -0.39 1.92 -5.88
C ASP A 1184 -0.16 3.40 -5.56
N ASN A 1185 0.95 3.97 -6.06
CA ASN A 1185 1.28 5.40 -6.02
C ASN A 1185 2.07 5.81 -7.30
N PRO A 1186 1.48 5.71 -8.50
CA PRO A 1186 2.23 5.66 -9.76
C PRO A 1186 3.05 6.92 -10.05
N LEU A 1187 2.54 8.11 -9.71
CA LEU A 1187 3.27 9.38 -9.90
C LEU A 1187 4.46 9.51 -8.93
N GLN A 1188 4.33 9.00 -7.70
CA GLN A 1188 5.44 8.98 -6.73
C GLN A 1188 6.47 7.93 -7.12
N ASN A 1189 6.03 6.71 -7.47
CA ASN A 1189 6.89 5.60 -7.89
C ASN A 1189 7.66 5.96 -9.17
N LEU A 1190 7.02 6.58 -10.16
CA LEU A 1190 7.67 7.09 -11.37
C LEU A 1190 8.68 8.21 -11.04
N ARG A 1191 8.33 9.17 -10.18
CA ARG A 1191 9.26 10.23 -9.74
C ARG A 1191 10.46 9.66 -8.97
N THR A 1192 10.27 8.64 -8.14
CA THR A 1192 11.33 7.95 -7.40
C THR A 1192 12.23 7.15 -8.33
N GLY A 1193 11.67 6.37 -9.27
CA GLY A 1193 12.43 5.61 -10.27
C GLY A 1193 13.25 6.53 -11.17
N LEU A 1194 12.67 7.60 -11.70
CA LEU A 1194 13.39 8.63 -12.46
C LEU A 1194 14.44 9.37 -11.60
N GLY A 1195 14.12 9.66 -10.34
CA GLY A 1195 15.03 10.32 -9.40
C GLY A 1195 16.27 9.49 -9.02
N SER A 1196 16.16 8.17 -9.11
CA SER A 1196 17.17 7.17 -8.74
C SER A 1196 17.57 6.26 -9.91
N TRP A 1197 17.39 6.69 -11.17
CA TRP A 1197 17.48 5.81 -12.35
C TRP A 1197 18.79 5.02 -12.46
N ARG A 1198 19.89 5.56 -11.91
CA ARG A 1198 21.22 4.94 -11.87
C ARG A 1198 21.33 3.72 -10.95
N THR A 1199 20.39 3.53 -10.01
CA THR A 1199 20.30 2.31 -9.19
C THR A 1199 19.29 1.30 -9.73
N MET A 1200 18.56 1.57 -10.82
CA MET A 1200 17.66 0.58 -11.46
C MET A 1200 18.43 -0.52 -12.22
N PHE A 1201 19.67 -0.26 -12.64
CA PHE A 1201 20.49 -1.20 -13.41
C PHE A 1201 21.61 -1.79 -12.51
N PRO A 1202 21.51 -3.07 -12.10
CA PRO A 1202 22.49 -3.75 -11.23
C PRO A 1202 23.96 -3.47 -11.54
N ARG A 1203 24.38 -3.69 -12.79
CA ARG A 1203 25.78 -3.48 -13.21
C ARG A 1203 26.19 -2.01 -13.17
N PHE A 1204 25.32 -1.09 -13.60
CA PHE A 1204 25.62 0.35 -13.58
C PHE A 1204 25.75 0.88 -12.15
N ALA A 1205 24.91 0.40 -11.23
CA ALA A 1205 25.02 0.69 -9.80
C ALA A 1205 26.37 0.21 -9.26
N SER A 1206 26.69 -1.08 -9.46
CA SER A 1206 27.96 -1.71 -9.04
C SER A 1206 29.19 -0.96 -9.56
N ASP A 1207 29.27 -0.70 -10.87
CA ASP A 1207 30.33 0.08 -11.52
C ASP A 1207 30.46 1.49 -10.90
N THR A 1208 29.34 2.15 -10.61
CA THR A 1208 29.35 3.52 -10.04
C THR A 1208 29.83 3.55 -8.58
N ILE A 1209 29.43 2.57 -7.77
CA ILE A 1209 29.83 2.44 -6.37
C ILE A 1209 31.33 2.15 -6.29
N VAL A 1210 31.81 1.10 -6.99
CA VAL A 1210 33.21 0.69 -6.93
C VAL A 1210 34.16 1.76 -7.49
N GLN A 1211 33.72 2.56 -8.47
CA GLN A 1211 34.47 3.74 -8.93
C GLN A 1211 34.73 4.74 -7.80
N LEU A 1212 33.74 4.99 -6.93
CA LEU A 1212 33.89 5.92 -5.81
C LEU A 1212 34.77 5.32 -4.70
N PHE A 1213 34.57 4.06 -4.33
CA PHE A 1213 35.46 3.40 -3.36
C PHE A 1213 36.92 3.38 -3.84
N LEU A 1214 37.19 3.03 -5.10
CA LEU A 1214 38.53 3.10 -5.70
C LEU A 1214 39.10 4.53 -5.73
N LYS A 1215 38.28 5.56 -5.92
CA LYS A 1215 38.71 6.97 -5.81
C LYS A 1215 39.14 7.32 -4.38
N HIS A 1216 38.43 6.82 -3.38
CA HIS A 1216 38.70 7.04 -1.95
C HIS A 1216 39.74 6.08 -1.35
N GLY A 1217 40.53 5.40 -2.19
CA GLY A 1217 41.67 4.59 -1.76
C GLY A 1217 41.34 3.15 -1.36
N ALA A 1218 40.16 2.63 -1.71
CA ALA A 1218 39.84 1.22 -1.48
C ALA A 1218 40.74 0.27 -2.30
N ARG A 1219 41.02 -0.91 -1.73
CA ARG A 1219 41.51 -2.09 -2.46
C ARG A 1219 40.28 -2.91 -2.87
N VAL A 1220 40.26 -3.43 -4.09
CA VAL A 1220 39.11 -4.20 -4.61
C VAL A 1220 39.60 -5.50 -5.23
N TRP A 1221 39.20 -6.63 -4.66
CA TRP A 1221 39.38 -7.92 -5.31
C TRP A 1221 38.18 -8.20 -6.23
N VAL A 1222 38.45 -8.61 -7.46
CA VAL A 1222 37.42 -8.95 -8.46
C VAL A 1222 37.45 -10.45 -8.65
N LEU A 1223 36.34 -11.13 -8.29
CA LEU A 1223 36.15 -12.56 -8.44
C LEU A 1223 35.06 -12.80 -9.49
N ARG A 1224 35.44 -13.38 -10.64
CA ARG A 1224 34.54 -13.62 -11.78
C ARG A 1224 34.39 -15.11 -12.03
N THR A 1225 33.17 -15.56 -12.29
CA THR A 1225 32.87 -16.92 -12.79
C THR A 1225 32.08 -16.84 -14.09
N SER A 1226 32.18 -17.88 -14.93
CA SER A 1226 31.52 -17.94 -16.23
C SER A 1226 31.01 -19.35 -16.51
N GLN A 1227 29.92 -19.79 -15.88
CA GLN A 1227 29.40 -21.18 -16.00
C GLN A 1227 30.48 -22.23 -15.68
N ILE A 1228 30.73 -22.46 -14.39
CA ILE A 1228 31.82 -23.28 -13.86
C ILE A 1228 31.34 -24.59 -13.25
N GLY A 1229 32.20 -25.62 -13.30
CA GLY A 1229 31.88 -27.00 -12.91
C GLY A 1229 32.24 -27.94 -14.06
N GLY A 1230 31.34 -28.86 -14.39
CA GLY A 1230 31.32 -29.53 -15.69
C GLY A 1230 30.81 -28.63 -16.82
N TYR A 1231 30.74 -29.16 -18.04
CA TYR A 1231 30.42 -28.40 -19.25
C TYR A 1231 29.10 -28.86 -19.91
N ASP A 1232 28.09 -27.98 -19.93
CA ASP A 1232 26.86 -28.18 -20.74
C ASP A 1232 26.97 -27.34 -22.02
N PRO A 1233 27.12 -27.94 -23.23
CA PRO A 1233 27.23 -27.21 -24.49
C PRO A 1233 25.94 -26.47 -24.88
N ASP A 1234 24.78 -26.82 -24.30
CA ASP A 1234 23.49 -26.29 -24.73
C ASP A 1234 23.18 -24.89 -24.16
N ILE A 1235 23.96 -24.43 -23.17
CA ILE A 1235 23.87 -23.10 -22.56
C ILE A 1235 25.11 -22.24 -22.86
N ALA A 1236 24.96 -20.91 -22.77
CA ALA A 1236 26.08 -19.95 -22.88
C ALA A 1236 25.89 -18.78 -21.89
N PRO A 1237 26.95 -18.14 -21.38
CA PRO A 1237 26.82 -17.05 -20.42
C PRO A 1237 26.51 -15.71 -21.10
N ILE A 1238 25.43 -15.03 -20.67
CA ILE A 1238 25.08 -13.67 -21.14
C ILE A 1238 25.53 -12.62 -20.12
N ALA A 1239 26.32 -11.62 -20.51
CA ALA A 1239 26.69 -10.52 -19.61
C ALA A 1239 25.48 -9.58 -19.34
N PRO A 1240 25.29 -9.07 -18.10
CA PRO A 1240 24.22 -8.14 -17.80
C PRO A 1240 24.46 -6.78 -18.47
N THR A 1241 23.37 -6.17 -18.95
CA THR A 1241 23.37 -4.93 -19.73
C THR A 1241 23.93 -3.75 -18.94
N THR A 1242 24.64 -2.86 -19.63
CA THR A 1242 25.16 -1.60 -19.09
C THR A 1242 24.95 -0.47 -20.11
N LEU A 1243 24.92 0.77 -19.63
CA LEU A 1243 24.72 2.01 -20.40
C LEU A 1243 26.05 2.80 -20.54
#